data_AF-A0A2U3CG50-F1
#
_entry.id   AF-A0A2U3CG50-F1
#
_cell.length_a   1.000
_cell.length_b   1.000
_cell.length_c   1.000
_cell.angle_alpha   90.00
_cell.angle_beta   90.00
_cell.angle_gamma   90.00
#
_symmetry.space_group_name_H-M   'P 1'
#
loop_
_entity.id
_entity.type
_entity.pdbx_description
1 polymer ?
#
loop_
_entity_poly.entity_id
_entity_poly.type
_entity_poly.pdbx_seq_one_letter_code
_entity_poly.pdbx_strand_id
1 'polypeptide(L)'
;MASNNPKLAFIRSIAQQARRLEHEISSEMKSSVNKLQSRPKSYYTLQDVEEVIESLKEKIIILNKEAHTEFSKRGMKDIDNIDLVQPESDSTLIAKSELQRMQNEIKSLSQQATDSSPFEKKIENLEILLEQKEAEISLLNSKTGSTSEKYQDQLEEINRIQELLDEAQRELKQAKLERDKIEAEYEVIGNTLMTTRLEIEELQTVIGNKDIEVENLNSEVQVLTSHAEDNIILKEQNIKLNDEIANLKTVVQNEIEKVKKASSKQSDDLLEDKKVLNSQISEIKIAMTDLEERNQILEKENEDLLIDSGETTEDALTIRKELSESRVLLDQKIKENEDLNRRLSDLENQVELQEKEKVEFKQKLASSESSREKVEGNLTHTQQEMDDKDALIEKIQLRLQEAKEAEDKLRTENRAFVTSTEDLQVEIQGKDERIDVIEKALNESRENLANLKIHFEKQKSSILEQETQLKTKNLEVVEAMKELDTIREKHENLREEIDGSRTKTAAFERQKETYDVEIKSLGLQLAEANKENKRLDKKINLFKNEITKSNGENEALNRQVTKLKEESEQYKQAVEVLKINLSKNPKYAILFVLQDIQQASVEELAKTVAIQLVFAERLMKELESEGWIDYNVDRALVSLKKSFLDLE
;
A
#
# COMPACT_ATOMS: atom_id res chain seq x y z
N MET A 1 -22.94 -50.29 33.10
CA MET A 1 -24.25 -49.64 32.87
C MET A 1 -24.31 -48.30 33.62
N ALA A 2 -23.58 -47.28 33.16
CA ALA A 2 -23.52 -45.98 33.85
C ALA A 2 -23.46 -44.79 32.87
N SER A 3 -24.20 -44.84 31.75
CA SER A 3 -24.16 -43.78 30.73
C SER A 3 -25.47 -43.03 30.47
N ASN A 4 -26.60 -43.45 31.04
CA ASN A 4 -27.90 -42.79 30.80
C ASN A 4 -28.42 -42.09 32.06
N ASN A 5 -27.64 -41.16 32.62
CA ASN A 5 -28.21 -40.21 33.57
C ASN A 5 -28.76 -39.00 32.78
N PRO A 6 -30.09 -38.83 32.66
CA PRO A 6 -30.70 -37.77 31.87
C PRO A 6 -30.28 -36.36 32.33
N LYS A 7 -29.91 -36.19 33.61
CA LYS A 7 -29.35 -34.92 34.10
C LYS A 7 -27.96 -34.62 33.52
N LEU A 8 -27.14 -35.65 33.27
CA LEU A 8 -25.82 -35.50 32.67
C LEU A 8 -25.89 -35.25 31.15
N ALA A 9 -26.85 -35.89 30.47
CA ALA A 9 -27.16 -35.59 29.07
C ALA A 9 -27.68 -34.15 28.91
N PHE A 10 -28.51 -33.70 29.85
CA PHE A 10 -29.04 -32.34 29.92
C PHE A 10 -27.93 -31.29 30.13
N ILE A 11 -27.07 -31.48 31.13
CA ILE A 11 -25.92 -30.58 31.39
C ILE A 11 -24.99 -30.52 30.17
N ARG A 12 -24.77 -31.64 29.47
CA ARG A 12 -23.98 -31.66 28.23
C ARG A 12 -24.66 -30.92 27.09
N SER A 13 -25.98 -31.03 26.93
CA SER A 13 -26.74 -30.29 25.90
C SER A 13 -26.67 -28.78 26.14
N ILE A 14 -26.83 -28.34 27.39
CA ILE A 14 -26.71 -26.92 27.75
C ILE A 14 -25.29 -26.43 27.53
N ALA A 15 -24.27 -27.18 27.98
CA ALA A 15 -22.88 -26.81 27.76
C ALA A 15 -22.51 -26.76 26.27
N GLN A 16 -23.14 -27.61 25.44
CA GLN A 16 -22.90 -27.63 24.00
C GLN A 16 -23.61 -26.48 23.28
N GLN A 17 -24.82 -26.10 23.69
CA GLN A 17 -25.51 -24.91 23.19
C GLN A 17 -24.81 -23.61 23.65
N ALA A 18 -24.36 -23.54 24.90
CA ALA A 18 -23.58 -22.41 25.41
C ALA A 18 -22.29 -22.22 24.60
N ARG A 19 -21.57 -23.30 24.30
CA ARG A 19 -20.38 -23.24 23.43
C ARG A 19 -20.69 -22.82 21.99
N ARG A 20 -21.87 -23.19 21.45
CA ARG A 20 -22.30 -22.75 20.11
C ARG A 20 -22.59 -21.24 20.11
N LEU A 21 -23.33 -20.76 21.10
CA LEU A 21 -23.61 -19.34 21.28
C LEU A 21 -22.34 -18.51 21.52
N GLU A 22 -21.43 -18.99 22.37
CA GLU A 22 -20.10 -18.36 22.55
C GLU A 22 -19.32 -18.30 21.23
N HIS A 23 -19.38 -19.36 20.42
CA HIS A 23 -18.70 -19.41 19.13
C HIS A 23 -19.33 -18.44 18.10
N GLU A 24 -20.65 -18.36 18.05
CA GLU A 24 -21.39 -17.44 17.17
C GLU A 24 -21.21 -15.98 17.58
N ILE A 25 -21.27 -15.67 18.87
CA ILE A 25 -20.99 -14.32 19.38
C ILE A 25 -19.53 -13.95 19.09
N SER A 26 -18.58 -14.87 19.33
CA SER A 26 -17.16 -14.62 19.06
C SER A 26 -16.87 -14.47 17.57
N SER A 27 -17.53 -15.23 16.69
CA SER A 27 -17.35 -15.12 15.24
C SER A 27 -17.96 -13.82 14.69
N GLU A 28 -19.13 -13.42 15.17
CA GLU A 28 -19.80 -12.18 14.78
C GLU A 28 -19.09 -10.94 15.33
N MET A 29 -18.54 -11.03 16.55
CA MET A 29 -17.66 -10.00 17.11
C MET A 29 -16.36 -9.89 16.32
N LYS A 30 -15.70 -11.00 15.99
CA LYS A 30 -14.51 -10.96 15.11
C LYS A 30 -14.84 -10.40 13.74
N SER A 31 -16.00 -10.73 13.17
CA SER A 31 -16.48 -10.16 11.91
C SER A 31 -16.67 -8.65 12.01
N SER A 32 -17.30 -8.16 13.08
CA SER A 32 -17.56 -6.73 13.31
C SER A 32 -16.28 -5.95 13.63
N VAL A 33 -15.36 -6.52 14.41
CA VAL A 33 -14.03 -5.96 14.67
C VAL A 33 -13.16 -5.96 13.41
N ASN A 34 -13.21 -7.01 12.60
CA ASN A 34 -12.50 -7.05 11.31
C ASN A 34 -13.08 -6.02 10.32
N LYS A 35 -14.39 -5.75 10.36
CA LYS A 35 -15.02 -4.66 9.59
C LYS A 35 -14.59 -3.27 10.06
N LEU A 36 -14.34 -3.10 11.36
CA LEU A 36 -13.74 -1.87 11.90
C LEU A 36 -12.26 -1.76 11.51
N GLN A 37 -11.49 -2.85 11.59
CA GLN A 37 -10.06 -2.88 11.28
C GLN A 37 -9.73 -2.83 9.78
N SER A 38 -10.67 -3.17 8.91
CA SER A 38 -10.52 -3.05 7.45
C SER A 38 -10.73 -1.63 6.94
N ARG A 39 -11.24 -0.71 7.78
CA ARG A 39 -11.30 0.72 7.48
C ARG A 39 -9.96 1.41 7.85
N PRO A 40 -9.48 2.40 7.07
CA PRO A 40 -8.25 3.13 7.39
C PRO A 40 -8.34 3.80 8.76
N LYS A 41 -7.27 3.71 9.56
CA LYS A 41 -7.24 4.13 10.97
C LYS A 41 -7.53 5.63 11.22
N SER A 42 -7.59 6.45 10.17
CA SER A 42 -7.89 7.88 10.21
C SER A 42 -9.39 8.23 10.30
N TYR A 43 -10.29 7.24 10.29
CA TYR A 43 -11.75 7.40 10.19
C TYR A 43 -12.55 6.81 11.36
N TYR A 44 -11.95 6.62 12.53
CA TYR A 44 -12.76 6.27 13.70
C TYR A 44 -13.41 7.54 14.24
N THR A 45 -14.64 7.83 13.84
CA THR A 45 -15.47 8.72 14.67
C THR A 45 -15.95 7.92 15.88
N LEU A 46 -16.07 8.57 17.04
CA LEU A 46 -16.61 7.94 18.26
C LEU A 46 -18.00 7.34 18.00
N GLN A 47 -18.74 7.95 17.07
CA GLN A 47 -20.07 7.57 16.63
C GLN A 47 -20.11 6.24 15.86
N ASP A 48 -19.13 5.97 14.97
CA ASP A 48 -19.03 4.67 14.26
C ASP A 48 -18.81 3.50 15.23
N VAL A 49 -18.02 3.72 16.28
CA VAL A 49 -17.74 2.72 17.32
C VAL A 49 -18.97 2.50 18.20
N GLU A 50 -19.68 3.57 18.56
CA GLU A 50 -20.95 3.50 19.30
C GLU A 50 -22.05 2.77 18.52
N GLU A 51 -22.14 2.97 17.22
CA GLU A 51 -23.15 2.34 16.35
C GLU A 51 -22.91 0.83 16.20
N VAL A 52 -21.64 0.41 16.08
CA VAL A 52 -21.27 -1.02 16.09
C VAL A 52 -21.54 -1.64 17.47
N ILE A 53 -21.32 -0.91 18.56
CA ILE A 53 -21.63 -1.38 19.91
C ILE A 53 -23.14 -1.58 20.09
N GLU A 54 -23.98 -0.64 19.62
CA GLU A 54 -25.44 -0.81 19.74
C GLU A 54 -25.97 -1.91 18.82
N SER A 55 -25.44 -2.05 17.61
CA SER A 55 -25.79 -3.18 16.74
C SER A 55 -25.44 -4.52 17.38
N LEU A 56 -24.30 -4.61 18.08
CA LEU A 56 -23.91 -5.80 18.82
C LEU A 56 -24.80 -6.05 20.05
N LYS A 57 -25.15 -5.01 20.81
CA LYS A 57 -26.09 -5.15 21.95
C LYS A 57 -27.46 -5.64 21.49
N GLU A 58 -28.01 -5.08 20.43
CA GLU A 58 -29.30 -5.50 19.87
C GLU A 58 -29.26 -6.96 19.39
N LYS A 59 -28.19 -7.36 18.68
CA LYS A 59 -28.03 -8.75 18.22
C LYS A 59 -27.85 -9.74 19.38
N ILE A 60 -27.12 -9.36 20.43
CA ILE A 60 -26.99 -10.19 21.64
C ILE A 60 -28.36 -10.36 22.31
N ILE A 61 -29.19 -9.31 22.36
CA ILE A 61 -30.57 -9.40 22.87
C ILE A 61 -31.42 -10.36 22.02
N ILE A 62 -31.29 -10.33 20.70
CA ILE A 62 -32.01 -11.23 19.79
C ILE A 62 -31.56 -12.68 19.99
N LEU A 63 -30.26 -12.96 19.98
CA LEU A 63 -29.72 -14.30 20.20
C LEU A 63 -30.12 -14.87 21.56
N ASN A 64 -30.18 -14.02 22.60
CA ASN A 64 -30.64 -14.43 23.92
C ASN A 64 -32.15 -14.77 23.92
N LYS A 65 -32.98 -13.98 23.22
CA LYS A 65 -34.41 -14.28 23.02
C LYS A 65 -34.65 -15.56 22.23
N GLU A 66 -33.86 -15.81 21.20
CA GLU A 66 -33.92 -17.03 20.39
C GLU A 66 -33.52 -18.26 21.21
N ALA A 67 -32.44 -18.15 22.00
CA ALA A 67 -32.04 -19.19 22.94
C ALA A 67 -33.16 -19.49 23.95
N HIS A 68 -33.78 -18.47 24.55
CA HIS A 68 -34.95 -18.64 25.43
C HIS A 68 -36.11 -19.33 24.73
N THR A 69 -36.39 -18.97 23.47
CA THR A 69 -37.46 -19.59 22.67
C THR A 69 -37.15 -21.06 22.38
N GLU A 70 -35.91 -21.41 22.09
CA GLU A 70 -35.47 -22.79 21.87
C GLU A 70 -35.54 -23.63 23.16
N PHE A 71 -35.14 -23.05 24.30
CA PHE A 71 -35.24 -23.69 25.61
C PHE A 71 -36.71 -23.92 26.01
N SER A 72 -37.59 -22.96 25.74
CA SER A 72 -39.04 -23.07 25.99
C SER A 72 -39.70 -24.14 25.10
N LYS A 73 -39.33 -24.22 23.81
CA LYS A 73 -39.80 -25.27 22.87
C LYS A 73 -39.41 -26.68 23.30
N ARG A 74 -38.31 -26.86 24.04
CA ARG A 74 -37.88 -28.16 24.58
C ARG A 74 -38.52 -28.52 25.93
N GLY A 75 -39.59 -27.82 26.33
CA GLY A 75 -40.42 -28.19 27.48
C GLY A 75 -39.94 -27.66 28.83
N MET A 76 -39.05 -26.66 28.84
CA MET A 76 -38.53 -26.05 30.07
C MET A 76 -39.27 -24.75 30.40
N LYS A 77 -40.46 -24.87 30.98
CA LYS A 77 -41.25 -23.73 31.47
C LYS A 77 -40.72 -23.10 32.77
N ASP A 78 -39.84 -23.80 33.50
CA ASP A 78 -39.36 -23.33 34.81
C ASP A 78 -38.14 -22.40 34.74
N ILE A 79 -37.63 -22.08 33.54
CA ILE A 79 -36.51 -21.13 33.34
C ILE A 79 -37.03 -19.70 33.08
N ASP A 80 -38.34 -19.54 32.87
CA ASP A 80 -38.98 -18.25 32.58
C ASP A 80 -38.81 -17.20 33.70
N ASN A 81 -38.33 -17.59 34.89
CA ASN A 81 -38.07 -16.71 36.03
C ASN A 81 -36.59 -16.37 36.27
N ILE A 82 -35.65 -16.83 35.43
CA ILE A 82 -34.27 -16.33 35.49
C ILE A 82 -34.22 -15.06 34.64
N ASP A 83 -34.50 -13.94 35.29
CA ASP A 83 -34.36 -12.61 34.73
C ASP A 83 -32.87 -12.36 34.42
N LEU A 84 -32.43 -12.77 33.23
CA LEU A 84 -31.05 -12.65 32.74
C LEU A 84 -30.67 -11.21 32.33
N VAL A 85 -31.56 -10.25 32.59
CA VAL A 85 -31.37 -8.83 32.33
C VAL A 85 -31.24 -8.08 33.65
N GLN A 86 -30.27 -8.48 34.49
CA GLN A 86 -29.70 -7.55 35.47
C GLN A 86 -28.22 -7.33 35.14
N PRO A 87 -27.80 -6.09 34.81
CA PRO A 87 -26.41 -5.76 34.52
C PRO A 87 -25.43 -5.98 35.68
N GLU A 88 -25.94 -6.36 36.86
CA GLU A 88 -25.18 -6.41 38.12
C GLU A 88 -25.00 -7.82 38.71
N SER A 89 -25.58 -8.87 38.14
CA SER A 89 -25.36 -10.24 38.62
C SER A 89 -24.20 -10.91 37.87
N ASP A 90 -23.27 -11.51 38.62
CA ASP A 90 -22.00 -12.09 38.15
C ASP A 90 -22.13 -13.34 37.23
N SER A 91 -23.26 -13.50 36.53
CA SER A 91 -23.58 -14.68 35.72
C SER A 91 -24.08 -14.34 34.31
N THR A 92 -23.47 -13.37 33.64
CA THR A 92 -23.58 -13.26 32.17
C THR A 92 -22.46 -14.08 31.51
N LEU A 93 -22.81 -14.85 30.48
CA LEU A 93 -21.95 -15.77 29.69
C LEU A 93 -20.78 -15.08 28.96
N ILE A 94 -20.66 -13.76 29.06
CA ILE A 94 -19.50 -13.02 28.60
C ILE A 94 -18.67 -12.72 29.83
N ALA A 95 -17.48 -13.31 29.93
CA ALA A 95 -16.60 -13.11 31.06
C ALA A 95 -16.38 -11.61 31.25
N LYS A 96 -16.72 -11.08 32.43
CA LYS A 96 -16.53 -9.67 32.84
C LYS A 96 -15.12 -9.16 32.49
N SER A 97 -14.13 -10.05 32.50
CA SER A 97 -12.75 -9.82 32.06
C SER A 97 -12.59 -9.50 30.58
N GLU A 98 -13.37 -10.09 29.67
CA GLU A 98 -13.35 -9.78 28.24
C GLU A 98 -14.02 -8.45 27.96
N LEU A 99 -15.15 -8.16 28.62
CA LEU A 99 -15.84 -6.87 28.51
C LEU A 99 -14.98 -5.72 29.05
N GLN A 100 -14.27 -5.95 30.15
CA GLN A 100 -13.34 -4.99 30.74
C GLN A 100 -12.04 -4.86 29.91
N ARG A 101 -11.56 -5.93 29.28
CA ARG A 101 -10.45 -5.89 28.32
C ARG A 101 -10.84 -5.08 27.08
N MET A 102 -12.05 -5.27 26.56
CA MET A 102 -12.57 -4.51 25.42
C MET A 102 -12.79 -3.03 25.77
N GLN A 103 -13.31 -2.71 26.97
CA GLN A 103 -13.39 -1.32 27.44
C GLN A 103 -12.02 -0.65 27.56
N ASN A 104 -10.99 -1.38 28.00
CA ASN A 104 -9.63 -0.86 28.08
C ASN A 104 -8.99 -0.68 26.69
N GLU A 105 -9.30 -1.57 25.74
CA GLU A 105 -8.83 -1.50 24.36
C GLU A 105 -9.51 -0.35 23.60
N ILE A 106 -10.81 -0.12 23.84
CA ILE A 106 -11.56 1.05 23.36
C ILE A 106 -11.01 2.34 23.98
N LYS A 107 -10.71 2.37 25.29
CA LYS A 107 -10.03 3.51 25.92
C LYS A 107 -8.67 3.79 25.29
N SER A 108 -7.89 2.76 24.99
CA SER A 108 -6.58 2.89 24.31
C SER A 108 -6.72 3.43 22.88
N LEU A 109 -7.70 2.95 22.12
CA LEU A 109 -7.94 3.41 20.74
C LEU A 109 -8.51 4.83 20.69
N SER A 110 -9.41 5.18 21.63
CA SER A 110 -9.92 6.54 21.79
C SER A 110 -8.83 7.51 22.26
N GLN A 111 -7.89 7.08 23.11
CA GLN A 111 -6.72 7.86 23.51
C GLN A 111 -5.76 8.07 22.32
N GLN A 112 -5.55 7.06 21.47
CA GLN A 112 -4.74 7.18 20.25
C GLN A 112 -5.38 8.05 19.16
N ALA A 113 -6.71 8.11 19.09
CA ALA A 113 -7.44 8.98 18.17
C ALA A 113 -7.52 10.44 18.68
N THR A 114 -7.55 10.66 19.99
CA THR A 114 -7.50 11.99 20.62
C THR A 114 -6.08 12.54 20.77
N ASP A 115 -5.06 11.72 20.52
CA ASP A 115 -3.70 12.15 20.21
C ASP A 115 -3.62 12.78 18.80
N SER A 116 -4.55 13.71 18.51
CA SER A 116 -4.46 14.88 17.64
C SER A 116 -3.56 14.76 16.41
N SER A 117 -4.22 14.87 15.25
CA SER A 117 -3.60 15.05 13.94
C SER A 117 -2.26 15.79 14.06
N PRO A 118 -1.15 15.24 13.53
CA PRO A 118 0.17 15.86 13.66
C PRO A 118 0.18 17.32 13.16
N PHE A 119 -0.77 17.71 12.31
CA PHE A 119 -0.99 19.08 11.86
C PHE A 119 -1.65 19.98 12.92
N GLU A 120 -2.64 19.48 13.67
CA GLU A 120 -3.31 20.26 14.73
C GLU A 120 -2.37 20.51 15.91
N LYS A 121 -1.60 19.49 16.34
CA LYS A 121 -0.53 19.65 17.33
C LYS A 121 0.59 20.57 16.84
N LYS A 122 0.93 20.54 15.54
CA LYS A 122 1.94 21.44 14.95
C LYS A 122 1.46 22.89 14.92
N ILE A 123 0.19 23.13 14.60
CA ILE A 123 -0.45 24.46 14.64
C ILE A 123 -0.50 24.98 16.08
N GLU A 124 -0.98 24.18 17.04
CA GLU A 124 -1.05 24.57 18.46
C GLU A 124 0.34 24.92 19.02
N ASN A 125 1.36 24.13 18.71
CA ASN A 125 2.74 24.43 19.13
C ASN A 125 3.31 25.71 18.48
N LEU A 126 2.96 25.98 17.21
CA LEU A 126 3.38 27.21 16.53
C LEU A 126 2.66 28.44 17.09
N GLU A 127 1.37 28.33 17.43
CA GLU A 127 0.61 29.39 18.09
C GLU A 127 1.20 29.73 19.47
N ILE A 128 1.50 28.72 20.29
CA ILE A 128 2.15 28.91 21.60
C ILE A 128 3.53 29.58 21.43
N LEU A 129 4.32 29.14 20.44
CA LEU A 129 5.64 29.70 20.19
C LEU A 129 5.56 31.16 19.70
N LEU A 130 4.57 31.48 18.86
CA LEU A 130 4.30 32.83 18.39
C LEU A 130 3.96 33.75 19.57
N GLU A 131 3.05 33.30 20.44
CA GLU A 131 2.59 34.06 21.60
C GLU A 131 3.76 34.34 22.59
N GLN A 132 4.65 33.37 22.78
CA GLN A 132 5.88 33.54 23.58
C GLN A 132 6.82 34.57 22.97
N LYS A 133 7.01 34.55 21.65
CA LYS A 133 7.91 35.48 20.95
C LYS A 133 7.34 36.90 20.88
N GLU A 134 6.03 37.05 20.69
CA GLU A 134 5.34 38.34 20.77
C GLU A 134 5.48 38.98 22.16
N ALA A 135 5.44 38.16 23.22
CA ALA A 135 5.71 38.60 24.59
C ALA A 135 7.19 39.01 24.80
N GLU A 136 8.16 38.27 24.27
CA GLU A 136 9.59 38.64 24.30
C GLU A 136 9.85 39.97 23.58
N ILE A 137 9.28 40.17 22.40
CA ILE A 137 9.36 41.43 21.64
C ILE A 137 8.75 42.58 22.43
N SER A 138 7.58 42.38 23.03
CA SER A 138 6.93 43.41 23.85
C SER A 138 7.81 43.83 25.04
N LEU A 139 8.49 42.86 25.67
CA LEU A 139 9.44 43.11 26.75
C LEU A 139 10.70 43.82 26.25
N LEU A 140 11.27 43.40 25.12
CA LEU A 140 12.44 44.02 24.50
C LEU A 140 12.16 45.47 24.07
N ASN A 141 11.00 45.73 23.46
CA ASN A 141 10.58 47.07 23.07
C ASN A 141 10.54 48.02 24.27
N SER A 142 10.02 47.54 25.41
CA SER A 142 9.95 48.31 26.66
C SER A 142 11.31 48.62 27.27
N LYS A 143 12.36 47.84 26.98
CA LYS A 143 13.70 47.96 27.57
C LYS A 143 14.72 48.69 26.68
N THR A 144 14.68 48.49 25.37
CA THR A 144 15.73 48.97 24.45
C THR A 144 15.21 49.86 23.32
N GLY A 145 13.89 50.00 23.17
CA GLY A 145 13.27 50.67 22.02
C GLY A 145 13.37 49.86 20.72
N SER A 146 12.52 50.20 19.75
CA SER A 146 12.31 49.47 18.49
C SER A 146 13.48 49.52 17.49
N THR A 147 14.56 50.25 17.80
CA THR A 147 15.74 50.42 16.93
C THR A 147 16.90 49.48 17.27
N SER A 148 16.74 48.59 18.25
CA SER A 148 17.76 47.61 18.61
C SER A 148 17.83 46.47 17.59
N GLU A 149 19.03 46.06 17.18
CA GLU A 149 19.27 44.92 16.28
C GLU A 149 18.61 43.64 16.79
N LYS A 150 18.68 43.37 18.11
CA LYS A 150 17.97 42.24 18.74
C LYS A 150 16.45 42.29 18.61
N TYR A 151 15.88 43.50 18.55
CA TYR A 151 14.44 43.67 18.35
C TYR A 151 14.05 43.35 16.91
N GLN A 152 14.88 43.76 15.93
CA GLN A 152 14.69 43.43 14.51
C GLN A 152 14.84 41.93 14.25
N ASP A 153 15.86 41.28 14.83
CA ASP A 153 16.08 39.83 14.70
C ASP A 153 14.88 39.02 15.21
N GLN A 154 14.32 39.41 16.36
CA GLN A 154 13.12 38.74 16.88
C GLN A 154 11.88 39.03 16.03
N LEU A 155 11.76 40.23 15.45
CA LEU A 155 10.66 40.57 14.55
C LEU A 155 10.69 39.70 13.28
N GLU A 156 11.88 39.45 12.73
CA GLU A 156 12.06 38.50 11.63
C GLU A 156 11.72 37.06 12.03
N GLU A 157 12.08 36.64 13.25
CA GLU A 157 11.73 35.32 13.78
C GLU A 157 10.21 35.15 13.92
N ILE A 158 9.49 36.18 14.39
CA ILE A 158 8.02 36.18 14.44
C ILE A 158 7.41 36.06 13.04
N ASN A 159 7.89 36.83 12.07
CA ASN A 159 7.39 36.76 10.69
C ASN A 159 7.59 35.36 10.10
N ARG A 160 8.72 34.70 10.38
CA ARG A 160 8.96 33.31 9.96
C ARG A 160 8.02 32.32 10.64
N ILE A 161 7.75 32.49 11.94
CA ILE A 161 6.80 31.63 12.67
C ILE A 161 5.38 31.82 12.12
N GLN A 162 4.98 33.05 11.77
CA GLN A 162 3.70 33.34 11.11
C GLN A 162 3.59 32.70 9.73
N GLU A 163 4.63 32.77 8.89
CA GLU A 163 4.64 32.07 7.59
C GLU A 163 4.49 30.55 7.76
N LEU A 164 5.18 29.96 8.74
CA LEU A 164 5.06 28.53 9.05
C LEU A 164 3.67 28.15 9.58
N LEU A 165 3.04 29.03 10.36
CA LEU A 165 1.68 28.85 10.86
C LEU A 165 0.66 28.89 9.71
N ASP A 166 0.77 29.89 8.82
CA ASP A 166 -0.07 30.02 7.63
C ASP A 166 0.06 28.80 6.70
N GLU A 167 1.28 28.30 6.53
CA GLU A 167 1.56 27.10 5.73
C GLU A 167 0.95 25.84 6.37
N ALA A 168 1.13 25.66 7.68
CA ALA A 168 0.53 24.55 8.42
C ALA A 168 -1.01 24.59 8.37
N GLN A 169 -1.62 25.77 8.44
CA GLN A 169 -3.07 25.94 8.31
C GLN A 169 -3.58 25.63 6.88
N ARG A 170 -2.82 25.98 5.84
CA ARG A 170 -3.14 25.57 4.45
C ARG A 170 -3.04 24.05 4.29
N GLU A 171 -1.99 23.43 4.80
CA GLU A 171 -1.82 21.97 4.79
C GLU A 171 -2.99 21.28 5.51
N LEU A 172 -3.39 21.76 6.69
CA LEU A 172 -4.54 21.22 7.43
C LEU A 172 -5.85 21.37 6.62
N LYS A 173 -6.06 22.51 5.95
CA LYS A 173 -7.25 22.74 5.12
C LYS A 173 -7.28 21.81 3.91
N GLN A 174 -6.15 21.58 3.26
CA GLN A 174 -6.04 20.63 2.16
C GLN A 174 -6.28 19.19 2.64
N ALA A 175 -5.68 18.80 3.77
CA ALA A 175 -5.89 17.47 4.35
C ALA A 175 -7.37 17.23 4.73
N LYS A 176 -8.07 18.24 5.26
CA LYS A 176 -9.53 18.16 5.51
C LYS A 176 -10.33 17.97 4.23
N LEU A 177 -10.00 18.71 3.17
CA LEU A 177 -10.65 18.55 1.87
C LEU A 177 -10.43 17.15 1.27
N GLU A 178 -9.20 16.64 1.35
CA GLU A 178 -8.87 15.28 0.89
C GLU A 178 -9.59 14.21 1.72
N ARG A 179 -9.70 14.41 3.03
CA ARG A 179 -10.50 13.56 3.90
C ARG A 179 -11.97 13.55 3.47
N ASP A 180 -12.59 14.71 3.33
CA ASP A 180 -14.01 14.80 2.97
C ASP A 180 -14.27 14.18 1.58
N LYS A 181 -13.31 14.29 0.64
CA LYS A 181 -13.38 13.61 -0.67
C LYS A 181 -13.33 12.08 -0.53
N ILE A 182 -12.41 11.58 0.29
CA ILE A 182 -12.28 10.14 0.56
C ILE A 182 -13.54 9.62 1.28
N GLU A 183 -14.10 10.39 2.21
CA GLU A 183 -15.36 10.05 2.90
C GLU A 183 -16.53 9.92 1.93
N ALA A 184 -16.66 10.86 0.99
CA ALA A 184 -17.66 10.78 -0.08
C ALA A 184 -17.45 9.56 -1.00
N GLU A 185 -16.20 9.24 -1.36
CA GLU A 185 -15.88 8.03 -2.13
C GLU A 185 -16.24 6.75 -1.36
N TYR A 186 -16.01 6.70 -0.04
CA TYR A 186 -16.41 5.59 0.81
C TYR A 186 -17.91 5.43 0.94
N GLU A 187 -18.66 6.53 1.02
CA GLU A 187 -20.13 6.51 1.04
C GLU A 187 -20.69 5.91 -0.26
N VAL A 188 -20.13 6.31 -1.42
CA VAL A 188 -20.48 5.74 -2.72
C VAL A 188 -20.17 4.24 -2.78
N ILE A 189 -19.00 3.82 -2.30
CA ILE A 189 -18.63 2.40 -2.22
C ILE A 189 -19.59 1.64 -1.31
N GLY A 190 -19.93 2.20 -0.15
CA GLY A 190 -20.88 1.60 0.80
C GLY A 190 -22.28 1.40 0.20
N ASN A 191 -22.79 2.41 -0.50
CA ASN A 191 -24.07 2.34 -1.21
C ASN A 191 -24.04 1.30 -2.35
N THR A 192 -22.93 1.22 -3.08
CA THR A 192 -22.74 0.21 -4.13
C THR A 192 -22.74 -1.20 -3.54
N LEU A 193 -22.00 -1.42 -2.45
CA LEU A 193 -21.96 -2.69 -1.73
C LEU A 193 -23.32 -3.10 -1.18
N MET A 194 -24.09 -2.15 -0.65
CA MET A 194 -25.46 -2.40 -0.18
C MET A 194 -26.38 -2.82 -1.33
N THR A 195 -26.29 -2.14 -2.48
CA THR A 195 -27.06 -2.49 -3.69
C THR A 195 -26.71 -3.89 -4.19
N THR A 196 -25.42 -4.20 -4.33
CA THR A 196 -24.96 -5.53 -4.75
C THR A 196 -25.37 -6.61 -3.74
N ARG A 197 -25.38 -6.31 -2.44
CA ARG A 197 -25.86 -7.25 -1.42
C ARG A 197 -27.35 -7.55 -1.58
N LEU A 198 -28.18 -6.54 -1.84
CA LEU A 198 -29.61 -6.74 -2.09
C LEU A 198 -29.84 -7.58 -3.35
N GLU A 199 -29.09 -7.34 -4.43
CA GLU A 199 -29.13 -8.16 -5.65
C GLU A 199 -28.74 -9.63 -5.37
N ILE A 200 -27.73 -9.88 -4.53
CA ILE A 200 -27.35 -11.23 -4.11
C ILE A 200 -28.48 -11.90 -3.32
N GLU A 201 -29.12 -11.19 -2.38
CA GLU A 201 -30.24 -11.71 -1.58
C GLU A 201 -31.45 -12.05 -2.47
N GLU A 202 -31.74 -11.24 -3.49
CA GLU A 202 -32.76 -11.54 -4.50
C GLU A 202 -32.40 -12.79 -5.32
N LEU A 203 -31.16 -12.90 -5.81
CA LEU A 203 -30.70 -14.08 -6.55
C LEU A 203 -30.75 -15.36 -5.70
N GLN A 204 -30.39 -15.29 -4.42
CA GLN A 204 -30.51 -16.43 -3.49
C GLN A 204 -31.97 -16.88 -3.34
N THR A 205 -32.90 -15.93 -3.30
CA THR A 205 -34.34 -16.24 -3.24
C THR A 205 -34.81 -16.92 -4.52
N VAL A 206 -34.35 -16.44 -5.69
CA VAL A 206 -34.66 -17.07 -6.99
C VAL A 206 -34.10 -18.48 -7.08
N ILE A 207 -32.86 -18.71 -6.63
CA ILE A 207 -32.25 -20.04 -6.56
C ILE A 207 -33.07 -20.97 -5.66
N GLY A 208 -33.43 -20.52 -4.46
CA GLY A 208 -34.26 -21.32 -3.54
C GLY A 208 -35.61 -21.72 -4.15
N ASN A 209 -36.25 -20.83 -4.90
CA ASN A 209 -37.48 -21.15 -5.62
C ASN A 209 -37.25 -22.18 -6.75
N LYS A 210 -36.12 -22.07 -7.46
CA LYS A 210 -35.75 -23.02 -8.52
C LYS A 210 -35.39 -24.40 -7.97
N ASP A 211 -34.75 -24.48 -6.82
CA ASP A 211 -34.48 -25.76 -6.15
C ASP A 211 -35.78 -26.49 -5.79
N ILE A 212 -36.79 -25.76 -5.28
CA ILE A 212 -38.13 -26.31 -5.00
C ILE A 212 -38.80 -26.80 -6.30
N GLU A 213 -38.69 -26.03 -7.39
CA GLU A 213 -39.23 -26.43 -8.69
C GLU A 213 -38.58 -27.73 -9.21
N VAL A 214 -37.26 -27.84 -9.08
CA VAL A 214 -36.51 -29.06 -9.43
C VAL A 214 -36.94 -30.24 -8.56
N GLU A 215 -37.13 -30.05 -7.25
CA GLU A 215 -37.59 -31.11 -6.34
C GLU A 215 -39.00 -31.62 -6.71
N ASN A 216 -39.90 -30.71 -7.10
CA ASN A 216 -41.23 -31.05 -7.59
C ASN A 216 -41.17 -31.83 -8.91
N LEU A 217 -40.37 -31.36 -9.88
CA LEU A 217 -40.18 -32.06 -11.15
C LEU A 217 -39.57 -33.44 -10.95
N ASN A 218 -38.60 -33.58 -10.04
CA ASN A 218 -37.98 -34.86 -9.75
C ASN A 218 -38.97 -35.85 -9.11
N SER A 219 -39.86 -35.35 -8.25
CA SER A 219 -40.97 -36.12 -7.70
C SER A 219 -41.96 -36.57 -8.78
N GLU A 220 -42.27 -35.71 -9.76
CA GLU A 220 -43.13 -36.05 -10.90
C GLU A 220 -42.49 -37.10 -11.82
N VAL A 221 -41.20 -36.96 -12.12
CA VAL A 221 -40.42 -37.97 -12.87
C VAL A 221 -40.43 -39.32 -12.15
N GLN A 222 -40.34 -39.33 -10.82
CA GLN A 222 -40.41 -40.56 -10.04
C GLN A 222 -41.78 -41.25 -10.15
N VAL A 223 -42.87 -40.47 -10.12
CA VAL A 223 -44.23 -40.97 -10.35
C VAL A 223 -44.39 -41.51 -11.78
N LEU A 224 -43.91 -40.79 -12.78
CA LEU A 224 -43.97 -41.24 -14.19
C LEU A 224 -43.14 -42.51 -14.41
N THR A 225 -42.00 -42.63 -13.73
CA THR A 225 -41.17 -43.84 -13.78
C THR A 225 -41.93 -45.05 -13.23
N SER A 226 -42.62 -44.91 -12.08
CA SER A 226 -43.44 -46.00 -11.54
C SER A 226 -44.58 -46.39 -12.49
N HIS A 227 -45.24 -45.41 -13.12
CA HIS A 227 -46.29 -45.68 -14.11
C HIS A 227 -45.75 -46.39 -15.36
N ALA A 228 -44.53 -46.07 -15.78
CA ALA A 228 -43.87 -46.76 -16.89
C ALA A 228 -43.56 -48.22 -16.54
N GLU A 229 -43.08 -48.48 -15.32
CA GLU A 229 -42.86 -49.84 -14.79
C GLU A 229 -44.16 -50.65 -14.73
N ASP A 230 -45.24 -50.06 -14.22
CA ASP A 230 -46.57 -50.69 -14.20
C ASP A 230 -47.06 -51.02 -15.63
N ASN A 231 -46.82 -50.13 -16.59
CA ASN A 231 -47.15 -50.38 -17.99
C ASN A 231 -46.33 -51.52 -18.61
N ILE A 232 -45.06 -51.68 -18.22
CA ILE A 232 -44.23 -52.81 -18.64
C ILE A 232 -44.83 -54.11 -18.08
N ILE A 233 -45.21 -54.14 -16.80
CA ILE A 233 -45.86 -55.30 -16.17
C ILE A 233 -47.17 -55.65 -16.90
N LEU A 234 -48.00 -54.67 -17.23
CA LEU A 234 -49.24 -54.88 -17.99
C LEU A 234 -48.97 -55.42 -19.40
N LYS A 235 -47.90 -54.96 -20.08
CA LYS A 235 -47.49 -55.52 -21.38
C LYS A 235 -47.06 -56.98 -21.26
N GLU A 236 -46.28 -57.33 -20.24
CA GLU A 236 -45.90 -58.73 -19.98
C GLU A 236 -47.10 -59.62 -19.68
N GLN A 237 -48.08 -59.13 -18.92
CA GLN A 237 -49.33 -59.83 -18.68
C GLN A 237 -50.14 -60.04 -19.98
N ASN A 238 -50.22 -59.03 -20.84
CA ASN A 238 -50.87 -59.15 -22.14
C ASN A 238 -50.17 -60.15 -23.07
N ILE A 239 -48.84 -60.24 -23.03
CA ILE A 239 -48.09 -61.26 -23.78
C ILE A 239 -48.47 -62.66 -23.28
N LYS A 240 -48.50 -62.89 -21.96
CA LYS A 240 -48.92 -64.17 -21.38
C LYS A 240 -50.36 -64.55 -21.75
N LEU A 241 -51.28 -63.59 -21.69
CA LEU A 241 -52.68 -63.79 -22.12
C LEU A 241 -52.77 -64.15 -23.60
N ASN A 242 -51.99 -63.50 -24.46
CA ASN A 242 -51.96 -63.83 -25.89
C ASN A 242 -51.41 -65.23 -26.15
N ASP A 243 -50.39 -65.67 -25.41
CA ASP A 243 -49.87 -67.03 -25.48
C ASP A 243 -50.91 -68.07 -25.01
N GLU A 244 -51.66 -67.77 -23.94
CA GLU A 244 -52.79 -68.60 -23.49
C GLU A 244 -53.91 -68.68 -24.54
N ILE A 245 -54.27 -67.55 -25.16
CA ILE A 245 -55.25 -67.51 -26.25
C ILE A 245 -54.77 -68.35 -27.44
N ALA A 246 -53.49 -68.28 -27.81
CA ALA A 246 -52.92 -69.08 -28.88
C ALA A 246 -52.97 -70.59 -28.56
N ASN A 247 -52.67 -70.97 -27.32
CA ASN A 247 -52.79 -72.34 -26.83
C ASN A 247 -54.25 -72.82 -26.82
N LEU A 248 -55.19 -72.00 -26.35
CA LEU A 248 -56.61 -72.34 -26.40
C LEU A 248 -57.11 -72.50 -27.84
N LYS A 249 -56.65 -71.63 -28.76
CA LYS A 249 -57.00 -71.72 -30.19
C LYS A 249 -56.53 -73.03 -30.81
N THR A 250 -55.31 -73.47 -30.51
CA THR A 250 -54.81 -74.78 -30.98
C THR A 250 -55.55 -75.96 -30.36
N VAL A 251 -55.89 -75.90 -29.07
CA VAL A 251 -56.74 -76.91 -28.41
C VAL A 251 -58.11 -77.01 -29.07
N VAL A 252 -58.80 -75.87 -29.27
CA VAL A 252 -60.10 -75.83 -29.95
C VAL A 252 -60.01 -76.39 -31.37
N GLN A 253 -58.96 -76.07 -32.10
CA GLN A 253 -58.78 -76.52 -33.48
C GLN A 253 -58.54 -78.04 -33.57
N ASN A 254 -57.78 -78.61 -32.64
CA ASN A 254 -57.61 -80.05 -32.50
C ASN A 254 -58.94 -80.76 -32.17
N GLU A 255 -59.77 -80.15 -31.32
CA GLU A 255 -61.06 -80.73 -30.95
C GLU A 255 -62.09 -80.66 -32.09
N ILE A 256 -62.06 -79.57 -32.88
CA ILE A 256 -62.82 -79.47 -34.15
C ILE A 256 -62.40 -80.59 -35.12
N GLU A 257 -61.10 -80.88 -35.24
CA GLU A 257 -60.63 -81.98 -36.10
C GLU A 257 -61.07 -83.36 -35.60
N LYS A 258 -61.05 -83.59 -34.28
CA LYS A 258 -61.59 -84.83 -33.69
C LYS A 258 -63.09 -85.00 -33.98
N VAL A 259 -63.87 -83.93 -33.82
CA VAL A 259 -65.31 -83.94 -34.12
C VAL A 259 -65.56 -84.19 -35.62
N LYS A 260 -64.78 -83.55 -36.51
CA LYS A 260 -64.85 -83.83 -37.96
C LYS A 260 -64.55 -85.28 -38.30
N LYS A 261 -63.52 -85.89 -37.71
CA LYS A 261 -63.19 -87.31 -37.90
C LYS A 261 -64.26 -88.25 -37.35
N ALA A 262 -64.88 -87.92 -36.22
CA ALA A 262 -65.98 -88.69 -35.66
C ALA A 262 -67.24 -88.62 -36.53
N SER A 263 -67.57 -87.42 -37.03
CA SER A 263 -68.72 -87.20 -37.90
C SER A 263 -68.56 -87.86 -39.28
N SER A 264 -67.34 -87.90 -39.84
CA SER A 264 -67.12 -88.60 -41.12
C SER A 264 -67.28 -90.12 -40.96
N LYS A 265 -66.75 -90.69 -39.86
CA LYS A 265 -66.83 -92.13 -39.59
C LYS A 265 -68.28 -92.60 -39.36
N GLN A 266 -69.08 -91.83 -38.62
CA GLN A 266 -70.50 -92.15 -38.41
C GLN A 266 -71.33 -92.05 -39.71
N SER A 267 -70.96 -91.14 -40.62
CA SER A 267 -71.61 -91.04 -41.94
C SER A 267 -71.27 -92.21 -42.86
N ASP A 268 -70.03 -92.71 -42.80
CA ASP A 268 -69.58 -93.85 -43.60
C ASP A 268 -70.21 -95.17 -43.13
N ASP A 269 -70.30 -95.37 -41.81
CA ASP A 269 -70.95 -96.55 -41.21
C ASP A 269 -72.46 -96.62 -41.56
N LEU A 270 -73.16 -95.48 -41.50
CA LEU A 270 -74.57 -95.39 -41.90
C LEU A 270 -74.80 -95.59 -43.41
N LEU A 271 -73.82 -95.22 -44.24
CA LEU A 271 -73.88 -95.45 -45.68
C LEU A 271 -73.70 -96.94 -46.01
N GLU A 272 -72.88 -97.65 -45.25
CA GLU A 272 -72.65 -99.08 -45.40
C GLU A 272 -73.84 -99.91 -44.90
N ASP A 273 -74.44 -99.54 -43.76
CA ASP A 273 -75.69 -100.15 -43.26
C ASP A 273 -76.84 -99.99 -44.28
N LYS A 274 -76.92 -98.83 -44.94
CA LYS A 274 -77.90 -98.60 -46.02
C LYS A 274 -77.69 -99.52 -47.23
N LYS A 275 -76.43 -99.84 -47.58
CA LYS A 275 -76.14 -100.80 -48.67
C LYS A 275 -76.53 -102.22 -48.29
N VAL A 276 -76.25 -102.63 -47.04
CA VAL A 276 -76.64 -103.96 -46.53
C VAL A 276 -78.16 -104.12 -46.53
N LEU A 277 -78.89 -103.10 -46.06
CA LEU A 277 -80.36 -103.08 -46.09
C LEU A 277 -80.92 -103.15 -47.52
N ASN A 278 -80.32 -102.44 -48.48
CA ASN A 278 -80.74 -102.52 -49.88
C ASN A 278 -80.46 -103.89 -50.53
N SER A 279 -79.40 -104.59 -50.08
CA SER A 279 -79.13 -105.98 -50.47
C SER A 279 -80.20 -106.93 -49.92
N GLN A 280 -80.57 -106.78 -48.64
CA GLN A 280 -81.62 -107.58 -47.99
C GLN A 280 -83.01 -107.36 -48.61
N ILE A 281 -83.35 -106.11 -48.97
CA ILE A 281 -84.61 -105.80 -49.68
C ILE A 281 -84.64 -106.46 -51.07
N SER A 282 -83.49 -106.57 -51.74
CA SER A 282 -83.39 -107.25 -53.04
C SER A 282 -83.57 -108.77 -52.90
N GLU A 283 -83.03 -109.38 -51.84
CA GLU A 283 -83.22 -110.81 -51.54
C GLU A 283 -84.69 -111.13 -51.17
N ILE A 284 -85.37 -110.25 -50.42
CA ILE A 284 -86.79 -110.41 -50.08
C ILE A 284 -87.67 -110.32 -51.34
N LYS A 285 -87.32 -109.45 -52.30
CA LYS A 285 -88.04 -109.38 -53.59
C LYS A 285 -87.91 -110.67 -54.41
N ILE A 286 -86.75 -111.33 -54.37
CA ILE A 286 -86.55 -112.63 -55.04
C ILE A 286 -87.41 -113.71 -54.34
N ALA A 287 -87.45 -113.73 -53.01
CA ALA A 287 -88.27 -114.68 -52.25
C ALA A 287 -89.78 -114.49 -52.43
N MET A 288 -90.26 -113.25 -52.64
CA MET A 288 -91.68 -113.00 -52.96
C MET A 288 -92.05 -113.51 -54.36
N THR A 289 -91.12 -113.46 -55.32
CA THR A 289 -91.35 -113.96 -56.69
C THR A 289 -91.47 -115.49 -56.71
N ASP A 290 -90.67 -116.19 -55.90
CA ASP A 290 -90.75 -117.66 -55.73
C ASP A 290 -92.04 -118.13 -55.01
N LEU A 291 -92.66 -117.29 -54.18
CA LEU A 291 -93.92 -117.58 -53.50
C LEU A 291 -95.15 -117.37 -54.40
N GLU A 292 -95.11 -116.40 -55.31
CA GLU A 292 -96.15 -116.18 -56.32
C GLU A 292 -96.19 -117.31 -57.36
N GLU A 293 -95.04 -117.84 -57.77
CA GLU A 293 -94.98 -119.03 -58.65
C GLU A 293 -95.49 -120.31 -57.96
N ARG A 294 -95.43 -120.40 -56.63
CA ARG A 294 -95.92 -121.56 -55.86
C ARG A 294 -97.44 -121.54 -55.64
N ASN A 295 -98.07 -120.37 -55.64
CA ASN A 295 -99.53 -120.23 -55.56
C ASN A 295 -100.23 -120.54 -56.89
N GLN A 296 -99.63 -120.22 -58.04
CA GLN A 296 -100.20 -120.56 -59.35
C GLN A 296 -100.21 -122.07 -59.65
N ILE A 297 -99.44 -122.88 -58.91
CA ILE A 297 -99.41 -124.34 -59.05
C ILE A 297 -100.51 -125.02 -58.20
N LEU A 298 -101.00 -124.38 -57.13
CA LEU A 298 -102.02 -124.94 -56.24
C LEU A 298 -103.47 -124.63 -56.69
N GLU A 299 -103.69 -123.59 -57.48
CA GLU A 299 -105.01 -123.27 -58.07
C GLU A 299 -105.38 -124.15 -59.28
N LYS A 300 -104.47 -125.01 -59.77
CA LYS A 300 -104.71 -125.89 -60.92
C LYS A 300 -105.02 -127.36 -60.56
N GLU A 301 -105.08 -127.70 -59.26
CA GLU A 301 -105.33 -129.07 -58.78
C GLU A 301 -106.67 -129.26 -58.04
N ASN A 302 -107.52 -128.24 -57.94
CA ASN A 302 -108.77 -128.29 -57.15
C ASN A 302 -110.08 -128.11 -57.93
N GLU A 303 -110.05 -128.01 -59.26
CA GLU A 303 -111.24 -128.03 -60.10
C GLU A 303 -111.25 -129.29 -60.96
N ASP A 304 -111.81 -130.38 -60.41
CA ASP A 304 -112.66 -131.34 -61.14
C ASP A 304 -113.08 -132.48 -60.19
N LEU A 305 -114.28 -132.36 -59.61
CA LEU A 305 -114.99 -133.45 -58.92
C LEU A 305 -116.30 -133.78 -59.65
N LEU A 306 -116.51 -135.09 -59.82
CA LEU A 306 -117.71 -135.86 -60.16
C LEU A 306 -119.06 -135.10 -60.25
N ILE A 307 -119.73 -135.13 -61.42
CA ILE A 307 -120.80 -136.07 -61.87
C ILE A 307 -122.20 -135.70 -61.36
N ASP A 308 -123.21 -135.55 -62.24
CA ASP A 308 -124.40 -136.41 -62.15
C ASP A 308 -125.41 -136.39 -63.32
N SER A 309 -126.11 -137.51 -63.44
CA SER A 309 -127.23 -137.82 -64.35
C SER A 309 -128.62 -137.57 -63.74
N GLY A 310 -129.63 -137.34 -64.58
CA GLY A 310 -130.97 -137.92 -64.37
C GLY A 310 -132.15 -137.01 -63.95
N GLU A 311 -132.82 -136.46 -64.97
CA GLU A 311 -134.28 -136.31 -65.18
C GLU A 311 -135.28 -135.74 -64.14
N THR A 312 -135.91 -134.64 -64.61
CA THR A 312 -137.34 -134.26 -64.56
C THR A 312 -137.98 -133.79 -63.25
N THR A 313 -138.35 -132.51 -63.20
CA THR A 313 -139.75 -132.01 -63.27
C THR A 313 -139.75 -130.47 -63.10
N GLU A 314 -140.49 -129.79 -63.98
CA GLU A 314 -140.14 -128.49 -64.58
C GLU A 314 -140.68 -127.24 -63.86
N ASP A 315 -141.01 -127.31 -62.56
CA ASP A 315 -141.50 -126.15 -61.80
C ASP A 315 -140.53 -125.65 -60.70
N ALA A 316 -139.40 -126.33 -60.48
CA ALA A 316 -138.38 -125.96 -59.47
C ALA A 316 -137.16 -125.18 -60.02
N LEU A 317 -137.01 -125.07 -61.35
CA LEU A 317 -135.83 -124.47 -62.01
C LEU A 317 -135.79 -122.94 -61.92
N THR A 318 -136.94 -122.27 -61.87
CA THR A 318 -136.99 -120.80 -61.81
C THR A 318 -136.49 -120.27 -60.46
N ILE A 319 -136.89 -120.91 -59.35
CA ILE A 319 -136.46 -120.52 -58.00
C ILE A 319 -134.97 -120.84 -57.79
N ARG A 320 -134.45 -121.93 -58.35
CA ARG A 320 -133.04 -122.34 -58.17
C ARG A 320 -132.06 -121.42 -58.92
N LYS A 321 -132.47 -120.88 -60.07
CA LYS A 321 -131.68 -119.92 -60.84
C LYS A 321 -131.62 -118.54 -60.15
N GLU A 322 -132.75 -118.05 -59.63
CA GLU A 322 -132.78 -116.82 -58.84
C GLU A 322 -131.97 -116.95 -57.53
N LEU A 323 -131.97 -118.14 -56.91
CA LEU A 323 -131.15 -118.43 -55.71
C LEU A 323 -129.65 -118.53 -56.03
N SER A 324 -129.25 -119.10 -57.18
CA SER A 324 -127.83 -119.13 -57.56
C SER A 324 -127.31 -117.75 -57.95
N GLU A 325 -128.10 -116.95 -58.65
CA GLU A 325 -127.74 -115.57 -59.01
C GLU A 325 -127.65 -114.69 -57.75
N SER A 326 -128.55 -114.86 -56.78
CA SER A 326 -128.48 -114.18 -55.48
C SER A 326 -127.24 -114.60 -54.67
N ARG A 327 -126.80 -115.86 -54.78
CA ARG A 327 -125.60 -116.37 -54.10
C ARG A 327 -124.31 -115.79 -54.70
N VAL A 328 -124.22 -115.76 -56.02
CA VAL A 328 -123.09 -115.14 -56.73
C VAL A 328 -123.01 -113.64 -56.42
N LEU A 329 -124.15 -112.94 -56.37
CA LEU A 329 -124.19 -111.52 -55.98
C LEU A 329 -123.77 -111.33 -54.51
N LEU A 330 -124.17 -112.24 -53.62
CA LEU A 330 -123.76 -112.20 -52.21
C LEU A 330 -122.25 -112.43 -52.06
N ASP A 331 -121.68 -113.42 -52.75
CA ASP A 331 -120.24 -113.69 -52.71
C ASP A 331 -119.43 -112.53 -53.31
N GLN A 332 -119.94 -111.91 -54.37
CA GLN A 332 -119.36 -110.68 -54.92
C GLN A 332 -119.42 -109.52 -53.93
N LYS A 333 -120.53 -109.38 -53.20
CA LYS A 333 -120.67 -108.37 -52.13
C LYS A 333 -119.79 -108.64 -50.93
N ILE A 334 -119.57 -109.90 -50.56
CA ILE A 334 -118.62 -110.30 -49.51
C ILE A 334 -117.21 -109.93 -49.95
N LYS A 335 -116.82 -110.26 -51.18
CA LYS A 335 -115.50 -109.93 -51.72
C LYS A 335 -115.27 -108.42 -51.82
N GLU A 336 -116.26 -107.65 -52.27
CA GLU A 336 -116.22 -106.18 -52.22
C GLU A 336 -116.04 -105.66 -50.79
N ASN A 337 -116.69 -106.29 -49.80
CA ASN A 337 -116.58 -105.89 -48.40
C ASN A 337 -115.20 -106.23 -47.81
N GLU A 338 -114.63 -107.39 -48.17
CA GLU A 338 -113.26 -107.75 -47.82
C GLU A 338 -112.22 -106.80 -48.43
N ASP A 339 -112.36 -106.44 -49.71
CA ASP A 339 -111.50 -105.46 -50.38
C ASP A 339 -111.65 -104.06 -49.77
N LEU A 340 -112.86 -103.65 -49.42
CA LEU A 340 -113.11 -102.40 -48.69
C LEU A 340 -112.46 -102.42 -47.31
N ASN A 341 -112.55 -103.52 -46.56
CA ASN A 341 -111.91 -103.63 -45.25
C ASN A 341 -110.38 -103.62 -45.35
N ARG A 342 -109.79 -104.26 -46.36
CA ARG A 342 -108.34 -104.15 -46.63
C ARG A 342 -107.95 -102.70 -46.91
N ARG A 343 -108.70 -102.01 -47.77
CA ARG A 343 -108.43 -100.60 -48.10
C ARG A 343 -108.62 -99.67 -46.90
N LEU A 344 -109.57 -99.97 -46.02
CA LEU A 344 -109.80 -99.23 -44.78
C LEU A 344 -108.63 -99.42 -43.83
N SER A 345 -108.13 -100.65 -43.67
CA SER A 345 -106.93 -100.95 -42.88
C SER A 345 -105.67 -100.26 -43.44
N ASP A 346 -105.48 -100.26 -44.76
CA ASP A 346 -104.36 -99.55 -45.40
C ASP A 346 -104.45 -98.03 -45.18
N LEU A 347 -105.65 -97.45 -45.27
CA LEU A 347 -105.88 -96.03 -44.99
C LEU A 347 -105.65 -95.70 -43.51
N GLU A 348 -106.08 -96.56 -42.58
CA GLU A 348 -105.80 -96.41 -41.15
C GLU A 348 -104.30 -96.43 -40.87
N ASN A 349 -103.56 -97.37 -41.47
CA ASN A 349 -102.10 -97.44 -41.37
C ASN A 349 -101.43 -96.20 -41.96
N GLN A 350 -101.94 -95.67 -43.08
CA GLN A 350 -101.43 -94.43 -43.68
C GLN A 350 -101.70 -93.21 -42.80
N VAL A 351 -102.88 -93.13 -42.18
CA VAL A 351 -103.22 -92.06 -41.22
C VAL A 351 -102.32 -92.15 -40.00
N GLU A 352 -102.09 -93.34 -39.45
CA GLU A 352 -101.19 -93.53 -38.30
C GLU A 352 -99.76 -93.11 -38.63
N LEU A 353 -99.27 -93.43 -39.83
CA LEU A 353 -97.94 -93.01 -40.30
C LEU A 353 -97.86 -91.48 -40.44
N GLN A 354 -98.85 -90.86 -41.07
CA GLN A 354 -98.91 -89.40 -41.20
C GLN A 354 -99.01 -88.69 -39.84
N GLU A 355 -99.68 -89.29 -38.87
CA GLU A 355 -99.79 -88.77 -37.50
C GLU A 355 -98.45 -88.87 -36.77
N LYS A 356 -97.70 -89.98 -36.94
CA LYS A 356 -96.31 -90.11 -36.46
C LYS A 356 -95.39 -89.07 -37.10
N GLU A 357 -95.44 -88.90 -38.43
CA GLU A 357 -94.66 -87.88 -39.14
C GLU A 357 -95.00 -86.47 -38.65
N LYS A 358 -96.29 -86.16 -38.43
CA LYS A 358 -96.74 -84.87 -37.90
C LYS A 358 -96.19 -84.59 -36.50
N VAL A 359 -96.13 -85.60 -35.62
CA VAL A 359 -95.51 -85.48 -34.30
C VAL A 359 -94.02 -85.23 -34.44
N GLU A 360 -93.32 -85.97 -35.31
CA GLU A 360 -91.90 -85.79 -35.55
C GLU A 360 -91.57 -84.38 -36.09
N PHE A 361 -92.39 -83.87 -37.03
CA PHE A 361 -92.24 -82.50 -37.54
C PHE A 361 -92.49 -81.44 -36.46
N LYS A 362 -93.50 -81.62 -35.60
CA LYS A 362 -93.72 -80.71 -34.46
C LYS A 362 -92.53 -80.71 -33.50
N GLN A 363 -91.93 -81.87 -33.26
CA GLN A 363 -90.76 -81.98 -32.39
C GLN A 363 -89.52 -81.32 -33.00
N LYS A 364 -89.31 -81.49 -34.33
CA LYS A 364 -88.25 -80.79 -35.08
C LYS A 364 -88.46 -79.27 -35.13
N LEU A 365 -89.71 -78.82 -35.24
CA LEU A 365 -90.03 -77.39 -35.20
C LEU A 365 -89.71 -76.80 -33.82
N ALA A 366 -90.13 -77.46 -32.74
CA ALA A 366 -89.86 -77.01 -31.38
C ALA A 366 -88.36 -76.96 -31.06
N SER A 367 -87.57 -77.95 -31.53
CA SER A 367 -86.12 -77.93 -31.36
C SER A 367 -85.44 -76.85 -32.20
N SER A 368 -85.95 -76.57 -33.40
CA SER A 368 -85.48 -75.46 -34.25
C SER A 368 -85.80 -74.09 -33.64
N GLU A 369 -86.99 -73.92 -33.07
CA GLU A 369 -87.40 -72.70 -32.35
C GLU A 369 -86.53 -72.46 -31.11
N SER A 370 -86.28 -73.51 -30.30
CA SER A 370 -85.36 -73.41 -29.16
C SER A 370 -83.93 -73.06 -29.58
N SER A 371 -83.47 -73.58 -30.73
CA SER A 371 -82.16 -73.24 -31.29
C SER A 371 -82.12 -71.80 -31.79
N ARG A 372 -83.20 -71.32 -32.43
CA ARG A 372 -83.34 -69.93 -32.85
C ARG A 372 -83.30 -68.98 -31.66
N GLU A 373 -84.02 -69.28 -30.59
CA GLU A 373 -84.05 -68.47 -29.37
C GLU A 373 -82.64 -68.34 -28.74
N LYS A 374 -81.85 -69.44 -28.72
CA LYS A 374 -80.44 -69.38 -28.30
C LYS A 374 -79.58 -68.50 -29.20
N VAL A 375 -79.76 -68.58 -30.51
CA VAL A 375 -79.02 -67.73 -31.47
C VAL A 375 -79.39 -66.26 -31.29
N GLU A 376 -80.67 -65.96 -31.07
CA GLU A 376 -81.16 -64.61 -30.82
C GLU A 376 -80.60 -64.04 -29.51
N GLY A 377 -80.54 -64.86 -28.45
CA GLY A 377 -79.84 -64.52 -27.20
C GLY A 377 -78.36 -64.21 -27.44
N ASN A 378 -77.64 -65.06 -28.17
CA ASN A 378 -76.23 -64.82 -28.51
C ASN A 378 -76.06 -63.53 -29.33
N LEU A 379 -76.95 -63.26 -30.29
CA LEU A 379 -76.90 -62.05 -31.12
C LEU A 379 -77.07 -60.79 -30.26
N THR A 380 -78.02 -60.77 -29.33
CA THR A 380 -78.21 -59.63 -28.42
C THR A 380 -76.99 -59.41 -27.52
N HIS A 381 -76.36 -60.50 -27.03
CA HIS A 381 -75.14 -60.41 -26.25
C HIS A 381 -73.98 -59.86 -27.06
N THR A 382 -73.78 -60.34 -28.30
CA THR A 382 -72.74 -59.82 -29.20
C THR A 382 -72.98 -58.36 -29.58
N GLN A 383 -74.24 -57.93 -29.72
CA GLN A 383 -74.56 -56.52 -29.95
C GLN A 383 -74.15 -55.66 -28.76
N GLN A 384 -74.45 -56.10 -27.53
CA GLN A 384 -74.02 -55.40 -26.32
C GLN A 384 -72.49 -55.30 -26.24
N GLU A 385 -71.78 -56.39 -26.55
CA GLU A 385 -70.30 -56.37 -26.59
C GLU A 385 -69.74 -55.41 -27.64
N MET A 386 -70.42 -55.20 -28.77
CA MET A 386 -70.02 -54.20 -29.77
C MET A 386 -70.23 -52.79 -29.24
N ASP A 387 -71.40 -52.51 -28.66
CA ASP A 387 -71.71 -51.19 -28.10
C ASP A 387 -70.73 -50.81 -26.97
N ASP A 388 -70.38 -51.78 -26.11
CA ASP A 388 -69.39 -51.60 -25.04
C ASP A 388 -67.98 -51.32 -25.60
N LYS A 389 -67.61 -51.98 -26.70
CA LYS A 389 -66.33 -51.75 -27.39
C LYS A 389 -66.29 -50.39 -28.08
N ASP A 390 -67.39 -49.94 -28.68
CA ASP A 390 -67.49 -48.62 -29.29
C ASP A 390 -67.34 -47.51 -28.24
N ALA A 391 -67.97 -47.66 -27.07
CA ALA A 391 -67.77 -46.74 -25.95
C ALA A 391 -66.31 -46.71 -25.44
N LEU A 392 -65.63 -47.86 -25.44
CA LEU A 392 -64.21 -47.96 -25.12
C LEU A 392 -63.34 -47.26 -26.16
N ILE A 393 -63.64 -47.41 -27.45
CA ILE A 393 -62.95 -46.73 -28.54
C ILE A 393 -63.07 -45.22 -28.38
N GLU A 394 -64.26 -44.71 -28.10
CA GLU A 394 -64.52 -43.29 -27.91
C GLU A 394 -63.70 -42.73 -26.72
N LYS A 395 -63.65 -43.47 -25.61
CA LYS A 395 -62.84 -43.12 -24.44
C LYS A 395 -61.33 -43.13 -24.72
N ILE A 396 -60.86 -44.07 -25.53
CA ILE A 396 -59.44 -44.13 -25.96
C ILE A 396 -59.11 -42.94 -26.87
N GLN A 397 -60.00 -42.58 -27.79
CA GLN A 397 -59.82 -41.44 -28.68
C GLN A 397 -59.73 -40.12 -27.89
N LEU A 398 -60.59 -39.95 -26.88
CA LEU A 398 -60.53 -38.78 -26.00
C LEU A 398 -59.18 -38.69 -25.27
N ARG A 399 -58.73 -39.78 -24.64
CA ARG A 399 -57.42 -39.82 -23.97
C ARG A 399 -56.25 -39.57 -24.91
N LEU A 400 -56.34 -40.05 -26.16
CA LEU A 400 -55.32 -39.80 -27.17
C LEU A 400 -55.26 -38.31 -27.53
N GLN A 401 -56.40 -37.63 -27.59
CA GLN A 401 -56.47 -36.19 -27.83
C GLN A 401 -55.86 -35.40 -26.67
N GLU A 402 -56.23 -35.71 -25.43
CA GLU A 402 -55.65 -35.10 -24.22
C GLU A 402 -54.14 -35.29 -24.15
N ALA A 403 -53.65 -36.49 -24.49
CA ALA A 403 -52.21 -36.78 -24.51
C ALA A 403 -51.46 -35.96 -25.57
N LYS A 404 -52.06 -35.73 -26.75
CA LYS A 404 -51.46 -34.87 -27.79
C LYS A 404 -51.37 -33.42 -27.35
N GLU A 405 -52.43 -32.91 -26.72
CA GLU A 405 -52.44 -31.54 -26.20
C GLU A 405 -51.39 -31.35 -25.10
N ALA A 406 -51.21 -32.34 -24.23
CA ALA A 406 -50.14 -32.36 -23.24
C ALA A 406 -48.75 -32.42 -23.90
N GLU A 407 -48.55 -33.23 -24.94
CA GLU A 407 -47.29 -33.29 -25.70
C GLU A 407 -46.95 -31.93 -26.32
N ASP A 408 -47.92 -31.27 -26.96
CA ASP A 408 -47.71 -29.96 -27.59
C ASP A 408 -47.36 -28.87 -26.57
N LYS A 409 -47.99 -28.91 -25.38
CA LYS A 409 -47.66 -28.01 -24.27
C LYS A 409 -46.23 -28.24 -23.77
N LEU A 410 -45.86 -29.50 -23.50
CA LEU A 410 -44.51 -29.86 -23.08
C LEU A 410 -43.45 -29.51 -24.13
N ARG A 411 -43.76 -29.67 -25.42
CA ARG A 411 -42.86 -29.22 -26.52
C ARG A 411 -42.65 -27.72 -26.50
N THR A 412 -43.70 -26.95 -26.21
CA THR A 412 -43.62 -25.49 -26.15
C THR A 412 -42.80 -25.03 -24.96
N GLU A 413 -43.00 -25.63 -23.78
CA GLU A 413 -42.19 -25.39 -22.59
C GLU A 413 -40.73 -25.78 -22.81
N ASN A 414 -40.47 -26.94 -23.42
CA ASN A 414 -39.11 -27.37 -23.74
C ASN A 414 -38.40 -26.41 -24.70
N ARG A 415 -39.10 -25.87 -25.70
CA ARG A 415 -38.53 -24.81 -26.56
C ARG A 415 -38.17 -23.56 -25.76
N ALA A 416 -39.03 -23.13 -24.83
CA ALA A 416 -38.73 -21.98 -23.98
C ALA A 416 -37.51 -22.23 -23.08
N PHE A 417 -37.37 -23.44 -22.52
CA PHE A 417 -36.18 -23.82 -21.75
C PHE A 417 -34.91 -23.84 -22.59
N VAL A 418 -34.97 -24.34 -23.83
CA VAL A 418 -33.82 -24.32 -24.76
C VAL A 418 -33.39 -22.88 -25.03
N THR A 419 -34.33 -21.99 -25.37
CA THR A 419 -34.01 -20.57 -25.60
C THR A 419 -33.42 -19.91 -24.35
N SER A 420 -34.00 -20.15 -23.17
CA SER A 420 -33.45 -19.63 -21.91
C SER A 420 -32.04 -20.17 -21.62
N THR A 421 -31.73 -21.39 -22.02
CA THR A 421 -30.40 -21.99 -21.84
C THR A 421 -29.39 -21.35 -22.81
N GLU A 422 -29.79 -21.11 -24.05
CA GLU A 422 -28.97 -20.40 -25.05
C GLU A 422 -28.65 -18.97 -24.58
N ASP A 423 -29.64 -18.24 -24.06
CA ASP A 423 -29.45 -16.89 -23.53
C ASP A 423 -28.47 -16.86 -22.34
N LEU A 424 -28.62 -17.80 -21.40
CA LEU A 424 -27.69 -17.95 -20.27
C LEU A 424 -26.27 -18.29 -20.75
N GLN A 425 -26.15 -19.11 -21.80
CA GLN A 425 -24.85 -19.47 -22.36
C GLN A 425 -24.14 -18.27 -23.00
N VAL A 426 -24.89 -17.39 -23.67
CA VAL A 426 -24.38 -16.11 -24.18
C VAL A 426 -23.97 -15.19 -23.03
N GLU A 427 -24.75 -15.12 -21.95
CA GLU A 427 -24.41 -14.31 -20.77
C GLU A 427 -23.14 -14.81 -20.08
N ILE A 428 -22.97 -16.12 -19.94
CA ILE A 428 -21.76 -16.75 -19.40
C ILE A 428 -20.55 -16.38 -20.26
N GLN A 429 -20.65 -16.53 -21.58
CA GLN A 429 -19.57 -16.18 -22.49
C GLN A 429 -19.19 -14.69 -22.37
N GLY A 430 -20.18 -13.79 -22.28
CA GLY A 430 -19.92 -12.37 -22.06
C GLY A 430 -19.28 -12.06 -20.71
N LYS A 431 -19.56 -12.86 -19.66
CA LYS A 431 -18.89 -12.73 -18.35
C LYS A 431 -17.45 -13.24 -18.42
N ASP A 432 -17.18 -14.34 -19.11
CA ASP A 432 -15.82 -14.87 -19.30
C ASP A 432 -14.93 -13.87 -20.03
N GLU A 433 -15.44 -13.25 -21.11
CA GLU A 433 -14.72 -12.18 -21.82
C GLU A 433 -14.39 -10.98 -20.91
N ARG A 434 -15.30 -10.62 -19.99
CA ARG A 434 -15.04 -9.55 -19.00
C ARG A 434 -13.99 -9.96 -17.98
N ILE A 435 -13.97 -11.23 -17.56
CA ILE A 435 -12.94 -11.76 -16.66
C ILE A 435 -11.57 -11.65 -17.33
N ASP A 436 -11.43 -12.05 -18.59
CA ASP A 436 -10.17 -11.95 -19.36
C ASP A 436 -9.65 -10.51 -19.41
N VAL A 437 -10.54 -9.53 -19.65
CA VAL A 437 -10.19 -8.10 -19.65
C VAL A 437 -9.70 -7.65 -18.28
N ILE A 438 -10.37 -8.06 -17.21
CA ILE A 438 -9.98 -7.72 -15.83
C ILE A 438 -8.63 -8.35 -15.47
N GLU A 439 -8.39 -9.61 -15.84
CA GLU A 439 -7.12 -10.29 -15.59
C GLU A 439 -5.97 -9.60 -16.31
N LYS A 440 -6.18 -9.16 -17.55
CA LYS A 440 -5.19 -8.37 -18.30
C LYS A 440 -4.88 -7.05 -17.59
N ALA A 441 -5.90 -6.29 -17.19
CA ALA A 441 -5.73 -5.02 -16.47
C ALA A 441 -5.03 -5.20 -15.10
N LEU A 442 -5.31 -6.31 -14.41
CA LEU A 442 -4.65 -6.66 -13.15
C LEU A 442 -3.16 -6.94 -13.35
N ASN A 443 -2.80 -7.66 -14.42
CA ASN A 443 -1.41 -7.95 -14.74
C ASN A 443 -0.64 -6.68 -15.12
N GLU A 444 -1.23 -5.79 -15.92
CA GLU A 444 -0.65 -4.47 -16.24
C GLU A 444 -0.45 -3.63 -14.97
N SER A 445 -1.41 -3.64 -14.04
CA SER A 445 -1.28 -2.95 -12.74
C SER A 445 -0.17 -3.54 -11.86
N ARG A 446 0.01 -4.86 -11.87
CA ARG A 446 1.12 -5.52 -11.15
C ARG A 446 2.48 -5.15 -11.73
N GLU A 447 2.59 -5.08 -13.05
CA GLU A 447 3.82 -4.65 -13.72
C GLU A 447 4.14 -3.19 -13.40
N ASN A 448 3.13 -2.30 -13.45
CA ASN A 448 3.29 -0.91 -13.05
C ASN A 448 3.75 -0.77 -11.59
N LEU A 449 3.18 -1.54 -10.67
CA LEU A 449 3.61 -1.56 -9.26
C LEU A 449 5.06 -2.02 -9.12
N ALA A 450 5.47 -3.07 -9.85
CA ALA A 450 6.85 -3.56 -9.85
C ALA A 450 7.83 -2.49 -10.35
N ASN A 451 7.48 -1.81 -11.45
CA ASN A 451 8.28 -0.71 -12.01
C ASN A 451 8.39 0.47 -11.04
N LEU A 452 7.28 0.84 -10.38
CA LEU A 452 7.26 1.90 -9.37
C LEU A 452 8.16 1.56 -8.18
N LYS A 453 8.14 0.31 -7.73
CA LYS A 453 9.02 -0.18 -6.66
C LYS A 453 10.49 -0.08 -7.04
N ILE A 454 10.85 -0.45 -8.27
CA ILE A 454 12.22 -0.28 -8.80
C ILE A 454 12.61 1.20 -8.83
N HIS A 455 11.71 2.08 -9.24
CA HIS A 455 11.94 3.53 -9.25
C HIS A 455 12.18 4.07 -7.83
N PHE A 456 11.38 3.65 -6.85
CA PHE A 456 11.56 4.03 -5.44
C PHE A 456 12.91 3.59 -4.89
N GLU A 457 13.34 2.35 -5.14
CA GLU A 457 14.65 1.89 -4.68
C GLU A 457 15.81 2.65 -5.34
N LYS A 458 15.67 3.02 -6.63
CA LYS A 458 16.64 3.90 -7.31
C LYS A 458 16.70 5.28 -6.67
N GLN A 459 15.55 5.92 -6.41
CA GLN A 459 15.50 7.21 -5.75
C GLN A 459 16.10 7.15 -4.34
N LYS A 460 15.75 6.13 -3.56
CA LYS A 460 16.32 5.90 -2.22
C LYS A 460 17.85 5.77 -2.27
N SER A 461 18.37 5.02 -3.23
CA SER A 461 19.83 4.87 -3.43
C SER A 461 20.48 6.21 -3.79
N SER A 462 19.84 7.00 -4.66
CA SER A 462 20.31 8.35 -5.03
C SER A 462 20.30 9.33 -3.87
N ILE A 463 19.25 9.32 -3.03
CA ILE A 463 19.17 10.13 -1.81
C ILE A 463 20.31 9.74 -0.85
N LEU A 464 20.55 8.44 -0.66
CA LEU A 464 21.62 7.97 0.21
C LEU A 464 23.00 8.44 -0.28
N GLU A 465 23.21 8.41 -1.59
CA GLU A 465 24.43 8.95 -2.21
C GLU A 465 24.56 10.45 -1.96
N GLN A 466 23.49 11.22 -2.17
CA GLN A 466 23.48 12.67 -1.88
C GLN A 466 23.74 12.97 -0.40
N GLU A 467 23.15 12.21 0.53
CA GLU A 467 23.42 12.34 1.97
C GLU A 467 24.88 12.08 2.30
N THR A 468 25.49 11.05 1.69
CA THR A 468 26.93 10.78 1.89
C THR A 468 27.80 11.90 1.33
N GLN A 469 27.48 12.44 0.15
CA GLN A 469 28.19 13.58 -0.43
C GLN A 469 28.05 14.83 0.45
N LEU A 470 26.86 15.10 0.97
CA LEU A 470 26.59 16.24 1.83
C LEU A 470 27.34 16.11 3.17
N LYS A 471 27.41 14.90 3.73
CA LYS A 471 28.22 14.62 4.93
C LYS A 471 29.71 14.87 4.70
N THR A 472 30.24 14.43 3.56
CA THR A 472 31.64 14.70 3.17
C THR A 472 31.88 16.20 3.01
N LYS A 473 30.98 16.90 2.30
CA LYS A 473 31.07 18.37 2.14
C LYS A 473 30.99 19.12 3.47
N ASN A 474 30.14 18.69 4.39
CA ASN A 474 30.09 19.27 5.73
C ASN A 474 31.40 19.06 6.51
N LEU A 475 32.05 17.90 6.36
CA LEU A 475 33.37 17.68 6.95
C LEU A 475 34.43 18.61 6.34
N GLU A 476 34.44 18.78 5.01
CA GLU A 476 35.33 19.73 4.33
C GLU A 476 35.09 21.17 4.81
N VAL A 477 33.83 21.57 5.03
CA VAL A 477 33.50 22.90 5.59
C VAL A 477 34.03 23.05 7.01
N VAL A 478 33.88 22.04 7.87
CA VAL A 478 34.41 22.08 9.24
C VAL A 478 35.93 22.18 9.24
N GLU A 479 36.63 21.47 8.34
CA GLU A 479 38.08 21.59 8.19
C GLU A 479 38.48 22.99 7.70
N ALA A 480 37.79 23.52 6.68
CA ALA A 480 38.03 24.88 6.19
C ALA A 480 37.79 25.95 7.28
N MET A 481 36.78 25.76 8.15
CA MET A 481 36.54 26.66 9.28
C MET A 481 37.71 26.63 10.29
N LYS A 482 38.27 25.45 10.58
CA LYS A 482 39.46 25.34 11.45
C LYS A 482 40.69 26.01 10.84
N GLU A 483 40.88 25.85 9.53
CA GLU A 483 41.95 26.56 8.80
C GLU A 483 41.75 28.08 8.86
N LEU A 484 40.52 28.55 8.69
CA LEU A 484 40.17 29.97 8.78
C LEU A 484 40.43 30.53 10.17
N ASP A 485 40.08 29.80 11.24
CA ASP A 485 40.40 30.19 12.62
C ASP A 485 41.91 30.30 12.84
N THR A 486 42.69 29.34 12.31
CA THR A 486 44.16 29.36 12.38
C THR A 486 44.75 30.56 11.63
N ILE A 487 44.20 30.89 10.45
CA ILE A 487 44.61 32.07 9.69
C ILE A 487 44.26 33.34 10.45
N ARG A 488 43.09 33.39 11.09
CA ARG A 488 42.65 34.54 11.90
C ARG A 488 43.58 34.79 13.08
N GLU A 489 44.00 33.73 13.77
CA GLU A 489 44.99 33.82 14.85
C GLU A 489 46.35 34.33 14.34
N LYS A 490 46.83 33.81 13.21
CA LYS A 490 48.06 34.31 12.56
C LYS A 490 47.96 35.78 12.16
N HIS A 491 46.82 36.19 11.62
CA HIS A 491 46.58 37.58 11.24
C HIS A 491 46.59 38.50 12.46
N GLU A 492 45.98 38.09 13.59
CA GLU A 492 45.99 38.88 14.81
C GLU A 492 47.40 39.00 15.40
N ASN A 493 48.17 37.91 15.44
CA ASN A 493 49.57 37.94 15.88
C ASN A 493 50.43 38.88 15.01
N LEU A 494 50.26 38.82 13.68
CA LEU A 494 50.96 39.73 12.75
C LEU A 494 50.53 41.19 12.95
N ARG A 495 49.25 41.42 13.25
CA ARG A 495 48.74 42.75 13.54
C ARG A 495 49.38 43.32 14.81
N GLU A 496 49.47 42.52 15.87
CA GLU A 496 50.19 42.90 17.10
C GLU A 496 51.67 43.20 16.84
N GLU A 497 52.33 42.40 16.00
CA GLU A 497 53.73 42.63 15.61
C GLU A 497 53.90 43.93 14.80
N ILE A 498 52.97 44.24 13.89
CA ILE A 498 52.94 45.49 13.13
C ILE A 498 52.75 46.68 14.08
N ASP A 499 51.82 46.61 15.02
CA ASP A 499 51.57 47.69 15.98
C ASP A 499 52.76 47.86 16.94
N GLY A 500 53.40 46.76 17.36
CA GLY A 500 54.67 46.78 18.09
C GLY A 500 55.81 47.41 17.28
N SER A 501 55.87 47.17 15.97
CA SER A 501 56.86 47.79 15.09
C SER A 501 56.58 49.27 14.84
N ARG A 502 55.30 49.66 14.73
CA ARG A 502 54.88 51.06 14.61
C ARG A 502 55.23 51.86 15.85
N THR A 503 55.00 51.30 17.04
CA THR A 503 55.38 51.96 18.31
C THR A 503 56.89 52.13 18.43
N LYS A 504 57.68 51.11 18.05
CA LYS A 504 59.15 51.24 17.94
C LYS A 504 59.57 52.31 16.93
N THR A 505 58.94 52.36 15.76
CA THR A 505 59.21 53.37 14.72
C THR A 505 58.92 54.77 15.25
N ALA A 506 57.77 54.97 15.90
CA ALA A 506 57.42 56.25 16.52
C ALA A 506 58.40 56.65 17.64
N ALA A 507 58.92 55.68 18.40
CA ALA A 507 59.95 55.94 19.40
C ALA A 507 61.28 56.36 18.75
N PHE A 508 61.70 55.70 17.67
CA PHE A 508 62.89 56.09 16.91
C PHE A 508 62.72 57.46 16.24
N GLU A 509 61.53 57.79 15.74
CA GLU A 509 61.24 59.11 15.17
C GLU A 509 61.40 60.21 16.23
N ARG A 510 60.86 60.01 17.45
CA ARG A 510 61.05 60.94 18.58
C ARG A 510 62.50 61.04 19.01
N GLN A 511 63.23 59.93 19.01
CA GLN A 511 64.65 59.92 19.32
C GLN A 511 65.46 60.70 18.27
N LYS A 512 65.13 60.53 16.98
CA LYS A 512 65.71 61.30 15.88
C LYS A 512 65.41 62.78 16.01
N GLU A 513 64.17 63.18 16.32
CA GLU A 513 63.81 64.58 16.57
C GLU A 513 64.63 65.17 17.74
N THR A 514 64.84 64.38 18.79
CA THR A 514 65.69 64.78 19.93
C THR A 514 67.13 65.00 19.48
N TYR A 515 67.70 64.09 18.69
CA TYR A 515 69.03 64.25 18.12
C TYR A 515 69.12 65.43 17.15
N ASP A 516 68.10 65.70 16.33
CA ASP A 516 68.08 66.86 15.43
C ASP A 516 68.09 68.19 16.22
N VAL A 517 67.38 68.24 17.36
CA VAL A 517 67.44 69.39 18.28
C VAL A 517 68.82 69.52 18.90
N GLU A 518 69.43 68.42 19.34
CA GLU A 518 70.78 68.42 19.91
C GLU A 518 71.84 68.85 18.88
N ILE A 519 71.78 68.33 17.65
CA ILE A 519 72.64 68.71 16.53
C ILE A 519 72.49 70.21 16.22
N LYS A 520 71.27 70.74 16.20
CA LYS A 520 71.05 72.20 16.02
C LYS A 520 71.68 73.01 17.16
N SER A 521 71.51 72.57 18.41
CA SER A 521 72.12 73.21 19.58
C SER A 521 73.64 73.20 19.52
N LEU A 522 74.24 72.03 19.23
CA LEU A 522 75.69 71.87 19.05
C LEU A 522 76.20 72.71 17.86
N GLY A 523 75.44 72.79 16.76
CA GLY A 523 75.75 73.65 15.63
C GLY A 523 75.79 75.14 16.01
N LEU A 524 74.87 75.59 16.87
CA LEU A 524 74.88 76.96 17.41
C LEU A 524 76.08 77.18 18.35
N GLN A 525 76.36 76.25 19.25
CA GLN A 525 77.54 76.31 20.14
C GLN A 525 78.84 76.36 19.33
N LEU A 526 78.96 75.56 18.27
CA LEU A 526 80.12 75.56 17.38
C LEU A 526 80.25 76.90 16.63
N ALA A 527 79.13 77.47 16.15
CA ALA A 527 79.13 78.77 15.50
C ALA A 527 79.57 79.90 16.46
N GLU A 528 79.17 79.82 17.73
CA GLU A 528 79.56 80.76 18.77
C GLU A 528 81.03 80.61 19.17
N ALA A 529 81.51 79.38 19.36
CA ALA A 529 82.92 79.09 19.56
C ALA A 529 83.78 79.60 18.40
N ASN A 530 83.32 79.45 17.16
CA ASN A 530 84.00 80.00 15.97
C ASN A 530 84.02 81.53 15.94
N LYS A 531 82.96 82.20 16.42
CA LYS A 531 82.97 83.67 16.59
C LYS A 531 83.99 84.08 17.64
N GLU A 532 84.07 83.37 18.76
CA GLU A 532 85.03 83.67 19.82
C GLU A 532 86.47 83.41 19.34
N ASN A 533 86.73 82.32 18.61
CA ASN A 533 88.04 82.09 17.99
C ASN A 533 88.42 83.23 17.04
N LYS A 534 87.51 83.70 16.17
CA LYS A 534 87.78 84.88 15.32
C LYS A 534 88.07 86.15 16.12
N ARG A 535 87.43 86.32 17.27
CA ARG A 535 87.66 87.46 18.18
C ARG A 535 89.01 87.33 18.88
N LEU A 536 89.38 86.13 19.32
CA LEU A 536 90.69 85.82 19.88
C LEU A 536 91.80 86.00 18.85
N ASP A 537 91.63 85.56 17.61
CA ASP A 537 92.58 85.80 16.52
C ASP A 537 92.81 87.30 16.28
N LYS A 538 91.74 88.11 16.34
CA LYS A 538 91.88 89.58 16.28
C LYS A 538 92.69 90.11 17.46
N LYS A 539 92.45 89.64 18.69
CA LYS A 539 93.25 90.01 19.87
C LYS A 539 94.71 89.57 19.73
N ILE A 540 94.97 88.36 19.27
CA ILE A 540 96.32 87.84 19.02
C ILE A 540 97.04 88.73 18.00
N ASN A 541 96.37 89.13 16.92
CA ASN A 541 96.96 90.04 15.93
C ASN A 541 97.22 91.44 16.50
N LEU A 542 96.33 91.96 17.34
CA LEU A 542 96.57 93.21 18.07
C LEU A 542 97.80 93.09 18.99
N PHE A 543 97.88 92.03 19.79
CA PHE A 543 99.04 91.79 20.65
C PHE A 543 100.34 91.58 19.87
N LYS A 544 100.30 90.90 18.71
CA LYS A 544 101.45 90.80 17.81
C LYS A 544 101.92 92.16 17.33
N ASN A 545 101.00 93.06 16.99
CA ASN A 545 101.35 94.42 16.58
C ASN A 545 101.95 95.22 17.74
N GLU A 546 101.41 95.09 18.95
CA GLU A 546 101.97 95.72 20.15
C GLU A 546 103.38 95.21 20.46
N ILE A 547 103.61 93.89 20.41
CA ILE A 547 104.95 93.29 20.58
C ILE A 547 105.90 93.82 19.51
N THR A 548 105.46 93.92 18.25
CA THR A 548 106.29 94.44 17.16
C THR A 548 106.67 95.90 17.40
N LYS A 549 105.73 96.72 17.90
CA LYS A 549 105.99 98.12 18.27
C LYS A 549 106.97 98.22 19.43
N SER A 550 106.76 97.49 20.52
CA SER A 550 107.68 97.49 21.67
C SER A 550 109.07 96.95 21.30
N ASN A 551 109.17 95.97 20.40
CA ASN A 551 110.48 95.53 19.89
C ASN A 551 111.19 96.65 19.11
N GLY A 552 110.48 97.43 18.30
CA GLY A 552 111.03 98.61 17.63
C GLY A 552 111.49 99.69 18.60
N GLU A 553 110.73 99.92 19.68
CA GLU A 553 111.11 100.84 20.77
C GLU A 553 112.38 100.33 21.49
N ASN A 554 112.47 99.04 21.76
CA ASN A 554 113.64 98.42 22.39
C ASN A 554 114.90 98.53 21.51
N GLU A 555 114.78 98.30 20.20
CA GLU A 555 115.89 98.50 19.26
C GLU A 555 116.37 99.95 19.21
N ALA A 556 115.44 100.92 19.25
CA ALA A 556 115.78 102.33 19.29
C ALA A 556 116.53 102.68 20.59
N LEU A 557 116.06 102.17 21.73
CA LEU A 557 116.72 102.33 23.03
C LEU A 557 118.12 101.71 23.01
N ASN A 558 118.28 100.53 22.42
CA ASN A 558 119.55 99.83 22.34
C ASN A 558 120.59 100.63 21.54
N ARG A 559 120.19 101.24 20.41
CA ARG A 559 121.06 102.16 19.65
C ARG A 559 121.50 103.37 20.47
N GLN A 560 120.61 103.90 21.32
CA GLN A 560 120.92 105.02 22.20
C GLN A 560 121.95 104.64 23.27
N VAL A 561 121.81 103.44 23.86
CA VAL A 561 122.79 102.90 24.82
C VAL A 561 124.15 102.67 24.16
N THR A 562 124.20 102.16 22.92
CA THR A 562 125.47 102.00 22.18
C THR A 562 126.17 103.34 21.97
N LYS A 563 125.42 104.37 21.58
CA LYS A 563 125.97 105.72 21.35
C LYS A 563 126.55 106.34 22.63
N LEU A 564 125.84 106.20 23.76
CA LEU A 564 126.32 106.66 25.06
C LEU A 564 127.58 105.90 25.54
N LYS A 565 127.70 104.60 25.22
CA LYS A 565 128.91 103.84 25.50
C LYS A 565 130.12 104.34 24.72
N GLU A 566 129.93 104.71 23.45
CA GLU A 566 131.00 105.28 22.61
C GLU A 566 131.46 106.65 23.14
N GLU A 567 130.53 107.51 23.56
CA GLU A 567 130.84 108.81 24.17
C GLU A 567 131.62 108.66 25.50
N SER A 568 131.22 107.71 26.35
CA SER A 568 131.91 107.40 27.61
C SER A 568 133.36 107.00 27.40
N GLU A 569 133.66 106.18 26.38
CA GLU A 569 135.02 105.70 26.14
C GLU A 569 135.93 106.78 25.53
N GLN A 570 135.37 107.73 24.76
CA GLN A 570 136.10 108.92 24.30
C GLN A 570 136.54 109.81 25.47
N TYR A 571 135.68 110.04 26.47
CA TYR A 571 136.05 110.81 27.66
C TYR A 571 137.14 110.12 28.49
N LYS A 572 137.12 108.80 28.56
CA LYS A 572 138.11 108.01 29.29
C LYS A 572 139.51 108.13 28.68
N GLN A 573 139.61 108.12 27.35
CA GLN A 573 140.88 108.31 26.63
C GLN A 573 141.44 109.74 26.80
N ALA A 574 140.59 110.76 26.83
CA ALA A 574 141.03 112.15 27.04
C ALA A 574 141.70 112.37 28.43
N VAL A 575 141.19 111.71 29.47
CA VAL A 575 141.75 111.78 30.84
C VAL A 575 143.12 111.10 30.95
N GLU A 576 143.35 110.01 30.21
CA GLU A 576 144.63 109.30 30.23
C GLU A 576 145.77 110.13 29.62
N VAL A 577 145.49 110.87 28.55
CA VAL A 577 146.46 111.75 27.88
C VAL A 577 146.91 112.90 28.80
N LEU A 578 145.98 113.50 29.55
CA LEU A 578 146.30 114.57 30.51
C LEU A 578 147.22 114.08 31.64
N LYS A 579 147.04 112.85 32.11
CA LYS A 579 147.86 112.24 33.17
C LYS A 579 149.32 112.04 32.74
N ILE A 580 149.56 111.72 31.47
CA ILE A 580 150.91 111.50 30.92
C ILE A 580 151.68 112.82 30.79
N ASN A 581 151.02 113.92 30.41
CA ASN A 581 151.67 115.22 30.22
C ASN A 581 152.13 115.88 31.54
N LEU A 582 151.37 115.72 32.63
CA LEU A 582 151.72 116.28 33.95
C LEU A 582 152.91 115.58 34.63
N SER A 583 153.21 114.32 34.28
CA SER A 583 154.32 113.56 34.90
C SER A 583 155.70 113.84 34.29
N LYS A 584 155.77 114.42 33.08
CA LYS A 584 157.03 114.65 32.34
C LYS A 584 157.66 116.02 32.58
N ASN A 585 156.93 116.98 33.15
CA ASN A 585 157.40 118.34 33.34
C ASN A 585 157.14 118.81 34.78
N PRO A 586 158.09 118.61 35.72
CA PRO A 586 157.88 118.93 37.13
C PRO A 586 157.58 120.41 37.37
N LYS A 587 157.99 121.29 36.44
CA LYS A 587 157.62 122.71 36.39
C LYS A 587 156.10 122.94 36.34
N TYR A 588 155.35 122.16 35.54
CA TYR A 588 153.90 122.29 35.43
C TYR A 588 153.17 121.69 36.63
N ALA A 589 153.73 120.63 37.23
CA ALA A 589 153.22 120.12 38.49
C ALA A 589 153.39 121.13 39.65
N ILE A 590 154.51 121.87 39.69
CA ILE A 590 154.72 122.97 40.67
C ILE A 590 153.72 124.10 40.46
N LEU A 591 153.49 124.54 39.22
CA LEU A 591 152.51 125.60 38.93
C LEU A 591 151.07 125.15 39.20
N PHE A 592 150.72 123.90 38.91
CA PHE A 592 149.40 123.33 39.22
C PHE A 592 149.15 123.29 40.73
N VAL A 593 150.17 122.90 41.53
CA VAL A 593 150.07 122.90 42.99
C VAL A 593 150.00 124.32 43.56
N LEU A 594 150.77 125.27 43.03
CA LEU A 594 150.71 126.67 43.45
C LEU A 594 149.39 127.36 43.08
N GLN A 595 148.70 126.94 42.02
CA GLN A 595 147.36 127.43 41.65
C GLN A 595 146.33 127.16 42.77
N ASP A 596 146.44 126.02 43.46
CA ASP A 596 145.53 125.62 44.53
C ASP A 596 145.93 126.19 45.90
N ILE A 597 147.23 126.30 46.20
CA ILE A 597 147.73 126.66 47.55
C ILE A 597 148.08 128.16 47.67
N GLN A 598 148.21 128.88 46.55
CA GLN A 598 148.47 130.32 46.41
C GLN A 598 149.80 130.85 46.97
N GLN A 599 150.26 130.36 48.13
CA GLN A 599 151.58 130.62 48.70
C GLN A 599 152.11 129.37 49.39
N ALA A 600 153.33 128.97 49.10
CA ALA A 600 153.97 127.82 49.73
C ALA A 600 155.46 128.05 49.92
N SER A 601 156.05 127.41 50.92
CA SER A 601 157.50 127.36 51.05
C SER A 601 158.11 126.48 49.95
N VAL A 602 159.34 126.76 49.54
CA VAL A 602 160.05 125.93 48.54
C VAL A 602 160.15 124.47 48.99
N GLU A 603 160.23 124.25 50.30
CA GLU A 603 160.30 122.91 50.91
C GLU A 603 158.98 122.14 50.83
N GLU A 604 157.83 122.80 51.00
CA GLU A 604 156.51 122.19 50.80
C GLU A 604 156.24 121.86 49.34
N LEU A 605 156.65 122.72 48.41
CA LEU A 605 156.51 122.47 46.98
C LEU A 605 157.37 121.29 46.52
N ALA A 606 158.61 121.21 47.03
CA ALA A 606 159.51 120.09 46.75
C ALA A 606 158.91 118.75 47.22
N LYS A 607 158.30 118.71 48.41
CA LYS A 607 157.63 117.50 48.93
C LYS A 607 156.37 117.15 48.15
N THR A 608 155.53 118.12 47.85
CA THR A 608 154.22 117.89 47.20
C THR A 608 154.38 117.36 45.77
N VAL A 609 155.41 117.83 45.07
CA VAL A 609 155.73 117.40 43.69
C VAL A 609 156.77 116.28 43.68
N ALA A 610 157.19 115.79 44.86
CA ALA A 610 158.17 114.72 45.06
C ALA A 610 159.51 114.92 44.33
N ILE A 611 160.05 116.14 44.37
CA ILE A 611 161.35 116.50 43.81
C ILE A 611 162.35 116.88 44.90
N GLN A 612 163.65 116.73 44.63
CA GLN A 612 164.70 117.12 45.58
C GLN A 612 164.69 118.64 45.79
N LEU A 613 164.88 119.07 47.05
CA LEU A 613 164.81 120.48 47.45
C LEU A 613 165.73 121.38 46.61
N VAL A 614 166.97 120.94 46.37
CA VAL A 614 167.96 121.66 45.55
C VAL A 614 167.47 121.87 44.10
N PHE A 615 166.72 120.90 43.58
CA PHE A 615 166.15 120.97 42.24
C PHE A 615 164.92 121.88 42.21
N ALA A 616 164.09 121.86 43.27
CA ALA A 616 162.97 122.76 43.45
C ALA A 616 163.45 124.23 43.54
N GLU A 617 164.49 124.52 44.32
CA GLU A 617 165.09 125.86 44.42
C GLU A 617 165.57 126.38 43.06
N ARG A 618 166.15 125.49 42.23
CA ARG A 618 166.58 125.84 40.88
C ARG A 618 165.39 126.17 39.97
N LEU A 619 164.34 125.36 40.03
CA LEU A 619 163.09 125.59 39.29
C LEU A 619 162.35 126.84 39.76
N MET A 620 162.42 127.21 41.05
CA MET A 620 161.83 128.47 41.52
C MET A 620 162.56 129.66 40.93
N LYS A 621 163.89 129.63 40.85
CA LYS A 621 164.64 130.69 40.17
C LYS A 621 164.29 130.78 38.69
N GLU A 622 164.09 129.64 38.04
CA GLU A 622 163.69 129.57 36.63
C GLU A 622 162.28 130.14 36.43
N LEU A 623 161.31 129.70 37.23
CA LEU A 623 159.92 130.19 37.21
C LEU A 623 159.79 131.68 37.56
N GLU A 624 160.61 132.17 38.50
CA GLU A 624 160.69 133.58 38.85
C GLU A 624 161.27 134.41 37.70
N SER A 625 162.34 133.92 37.06
CA SER A 625 162.95 134.59 35.90
C SER A 625 162.01 134.69 34.69
N GLU A 626 161.11 133.73 34.54
CA GLU A 626 160.05 133.72 33.53
C GLU A 626 158.80 134.51 33.94
N GLY A 627 158.79 135.05 35.17
CA GLY A 627 157.72 135.87 35.72
C GLY A 627 156.44 135.11 36.06
N TRP A 628 156.51 133.79 36.26
CA TRP A 628 155.37 132.96 36.68
C TRP A 628 155.09 133.04 38.18
N ILE A 629 156.13 133.28 38.98
CA ILE A 629 156.06 133.35 40.43
C ILE A 629 156.79 134.58 40.96
N ASP A 630 156.52 134.95 42.21
CA ASP A 630 157.22 135.98 42.98
C ASP A 630 157.86 135.32 44.21
N TYR A 631 159.18 135.43 44.36
CA TYR A 631 159.93 134.77 45.44
C TYR A 631 160.37 135.79 46.49
N ASN A 632 159.77 135.71 47.68
CA ASN A 632 160.11 136.61 48.78
C ASN A 632 161.27 136.02 49.60
N VAL A 633 162.47 136.54 49.36
CA VAL A 633 163.72 136.06 49.97
C VAL A 633 163.71 136.16 51.51
N ASP A 634 163.04 137.17 52.08
CA ASP A 634 163.02 137.40 53.53
C ASP A 634 162.10 136.43 54.30
N ARG A 635 161.17 135.76 53.59
CA ARG A 635 160.22 134.81 54.20
C ARG A 635 160.26 133.41 53.59
N ALA A 636 161.15 133.15 52.63
CA ALA A 636 161.28 131.88 51.90
C ALA A 636 159.95 131.36 51.30
N LEU A 637 159.07 132.28 50.91
CA LEU A 637 157.75 131.99 50.34
C LEU A 637 157.72 132.26 48.84
N VAL A 638 157.08 131.35 48.11
CA VAL A 638 156.80 131.46 46.69
C VAL A 638 155.31 131.72 46.49
N SER A 639 154.96 132.68 45.64
CA SER A 639 153.57 132.97 45.27
C SER A 639 153.38 133.02 43.75
N LEU A 640 152.21 132.63 43.27
CA LEU A 640 151.90 132.60 41.83
C LEU A 640 151.63 134.02 41.32
N LYS A 641 152.26 134.40 40.20
CA LYS A 641 152.12 135.72 39.55
C LYS A 641 151.25 135.68 38.29
N LYS A 642 151.11 134.50 37.65
CA LYS A 642 150.27 134.23 36.47
C LYS A 642 149.49 132.93 36.67
N SER A 643 148.27 132.81 36.16
CA SER A 643 147.46 131.61 36.38
C SER A 643 148.00 130.40 35.63
N PHE A 644 147.91 129.21 36.23
CA PHE A 644 148.14 127.93 35.55
C PHE A 644 147.21 127.71 34.34
N LEU A 645 146.04 128.35 34.29
CA LEU A 645 145.13 128.26 33.15
C LEU A 645 145.58 129.11 31.94
N ASP A 646 146.62 129.95 32.10
CA ASP A 646 147.25 130.73 31.03
C ASP A 646 148.40 129.96 30.34
N LEU A 647 148.54 128.66 30.63
CA LEU A 647 149.43 127.74 29.92
C LEU A 647 148.79 127.35 28.58
N GLU A 648 149.34 127.86 27.48
CA GLU A 648 149.06 127.35 26.14
C GLU A 648 149.65 125.96 25.91
#